data_AF-A0A6C0D2U8-F1
#
_entry.id   AF-A0A6C0D2U8-F1
#
_cell.length_a   1.000
_cell.length_b   1.000
_cell.length_c   1.000
_cell.angle_alpha   90.00
_cell.angle_beta   90.00
_cell.angle_gamma   90.00
#
_symmetry.space_group_name_H-M   'P 1'
#
loop_
_entity.id
_entity.type
_entity.pdbx_description
1 polymer ?
#
loop_
_entity_poly.entity_id
_entity_poly.type
_entity_poly.pdbx_seq_one_letter_code
_entity_poly.pdbx_strand_id
1 'polypeptide(L)'
;MDFRQSKLSKNEWISIEKPVDMKEKNVLDMIVKGYMVPDYKVHLHHVISDVVKLEHPEKDYYIYMHILKELVDKMIKSFKLPQIETSLPKKKLNGADTIRIQSYRKKQIDNIEYMILDMIEKFFDKKKEYYFYNICVLFKKYTINKYLASWIQLFIDKYNDTLSVVTFLENTGKYIENNSIFDYKPLELYEHQKQIYKCVRDPNSKLIFYRAPTSSGKTLTPLGLCEDNKVIFICASRHIGINLAKSAVNVGRKVGFAFGCTTTEDVRLHYFSVKTFITERGRKRPDHSDGANLELLICDIQSYEIAMLYMLSFFEKSKIILFWDEPTISMNHEEHALHKNIVNIWEFNQIENIILSSATLPNEDELGRMIEKFKTKYNGSVHYIQTQDENTNITLLNPDGTIIMPHDIFCNDYDGFQLFVAKHEYTHSKYLSLSECAEFILYIYRNVFKTNIELKIQDINNTSIRDLYYKVCQKIKSSDWEFIISTYKSYKRFNRFNLGDEITTKYSHTLTYGPTIYLCEHLDKWINYFVENSGIHQSVFKELEKNIEFNNDINDKIIKKRKTLEDKTMKDEQNENKMKEQRFDPVTKQLIEEIDGLERSLKDIQLNPLYIPNSRPHYDKWANTKVKFENSNVFTGDVDESFVRKIMNLSIDTNYKILLLMGIGVFNSTNDKLDDYNDIMKELADQKKLIVMIAGSEYINGTNFQFDHGYLADDIININQETIIQAIGRVGRKEKNKAFTFRFRDTSVIKSLFVKSNHIEATNLNKLFF
;
A
#
# COMPACT_ATOMS: atom_id res chain seq x y z
N MET A 1 -13.38 16.14 -15.01
CA MET A 1 -11.92 16.20 -15.29
C MET A 1 -11.67 16.22 -16.80
N ASP A 2 -10.71 17.01 -17.30
CA ASP A 2 -10.14 16.79 -18.64
C ASP A 2 -9.10 15.67 -18.53
N PHE A 3 -9.29 14.58 -19.28
CA PHE A 3 -8.41 13.41 -19.26
C PHE A 3 -7.29 13.50 -20.29
N ARG A 4 -7.17 14.62 -21.02
CA ARG A 4 -6.09 14.84 -21.99
C ARG A 4 -4.76 14.95 -21.28
N GLN A 5 -3.86 14.01 -21.58
CA GLN A 5 -2.50 14.05 -21.06
C GLN A 5 -1.56 14.65 -22.11
N SER A 6 -0.64 15.51 -21.67
CA SER A 6 0.56 15.93 -22.41
C SER A 6 1.69 14.87 -22.41
N LYS A 7 2.75 15.15 -23.18
CA LYS A 7 3.99 14.34 -23.20
C LYS A 7 4.75 14.45 -21.86
N LEU A 8 5.60 13.47 -21.58
CA LEU A 8 6.43 13.44 -20.37
C LEU A 8 7.41 14.63 -20.31
N SER A 9 7.45 15.26 -19.15
CA SER A 9 8.40 16.29 -18.76
C SER A 9 9.79 15.70 -18.44
N LYS A 10 10.81 16.56 -18.41
CA LYS A 10 12.18 16.16 -18.05
C LYS A 10 12.26 15.52 -16.66
N ASN A 11 11.51 16.04 -15.69
CA ASN A 11 11.53 15.53 -14.32
C ASN A 11 10.92 14.12 -14.22
N GLU A 12 9.88 13.84 -15.02
CA GLU A 12 9.27 12.51 -15.09
C GLU A 12 10.21 11.49 -15.74
N TRP A 13 10.96 11.86 -16.79
CA TRP A 13 12.00 10.99 -17.34
C TRP A 13 13.07 10.64 -16.30
N ILE A 14 13.54 11.63 -15.54
CA ILE A 14 14.54 11.42 -14.49
C ILE A 14 13.98 10.54 -13.35
N SER A 15 12.69 10.65 -13.01
CA SER A 15 12.10 9.89 -11.90
C SER A 15 11.99 8.39 -12.20
N ILE A 16 11.78 8.02 -13.47
CA ILE A 16 11.69 6.63 -13.94
C ILE A 16 13.02 5.89 -13.82
N GLU A 17 14.15 6.60 -13.99
CA GLU A 17 15.49 6.03 -13.93
C GLU A 17 16.03 5.86 -12.50
N LYS A 18 15.31 6.37 -11.48
CA LYS A 18 15.76 6.24 -10.09
C LYS A 18 15.71 4.77 -9.63
N PRO A 19 16.79 4.25 -9.02
CA PRO A 19 16.79 2.89 -8.50
C PRO A 19 15.76 2.73 -7.37
N VAL A 20 15.11 1.58 -7.34
CA VAL A 20 14.25 1.17 -6.21
C VAL A 20 15.08 0.58 -5.07
N ASP A 21 14.52 0.52 -3.87
CA ASP A 21 15.19 -0.09 -2.72
C ASP A 21 15.27 -1.63 -2.86
N MET A 22 16.07 -2.28 -2.01
CA MET A 22 16.28 -3.74 -2.09
C MET A 22 15.01 -4.56 -1.79
N LYS A 23 14.11 -4.06 -0.93
CA LYS A 23 12.86 -4.77 -0.61
C LYS A 23 11.92 -4.72 -1.81
N GLU A 24 11.76 -3.55 -2.41
CA GLU A 24 10.98 -3.36 -3.64
C GLU A 24 11.58 -4.18 -4.78
N LYS A 25 12.90 -4.15 -4.96
CA LYS A 25 13.59 -4.97 -5.96
C LYS A 25 13.29 -6.47 -5.81
N ASN A 26 13.33 -7.01 -4.59
CA ASN A 26 12.98 -8.42 -4.34
C ASN A 26 11.54 -8.75 -4.74
N VAL A 27 10.60 -7.81 -4.56
CA VAL A 27 9.19 -7.96 -4.98
C VAL A 27 9.10 -7.95 -6.51
N LEU A 28 9.78 -7.03 -7.18
CA LEU A 28 9.76 -6.96 -8.65
C LEU A 28 10.38 -8.22 -9.29
N ASP A 29 11.52 -8.69 -8.77
CA ASP A 29 12.16 -9.92 -9.23
C ASP A 29 11.27 -11.15 -9.01
N MET A 30 10.54 -11.20 -7.89
CA MET A 30 9.55 -12.25 -7.61
C MET A 30 8.39 -12.20 -8.62
N ILE A 31 7.90 -11.01 -8.98
CA ILE A 31 6.82 -10.86 -9.96
C ILE A 31 7.24 -11.39 -11.34
N VAL A 32 8.47 -11.07 -11.77
CA VAL A 32 9.03 -11.54 -13.04
C VAL A 32 9.23 -13.06 -13.03
N LYS A 33 9.95 -13.60 -12.04
CA LYS A 33 10.19 -15.05 -11.93
C LYS A 33 8.90 -15.85 -11.73
N GLY A 34 7.96 -15.25 -11.01
CA GLY A 34 6.66 -15.82 -10.69
C GLY A 34 5.79 -16.05 -11.91
N TYR A 35 6.04 -15.36 -13.03
CA TYR A 35 5.39 -15.68 -14.30
C TYR A 35 5.67 -17.13 -14.69
N MET A 36 6.94 -17.54 -14.74
CA MET A 36 7.35 -18.91 -15.08
C MET A 36 7.03 -19.92 -13.98
N VAL A 37 7.23 -19.54 -12.72
CA VAL A 37 7.03 -20.41 -11.55
C VAL A 37 6.03 -19.74 -10.58
N PRO A 38 4.71 -19.96 -10.73
CA PRO A 38 3.69 -19.26 -9.93
C PRO A 38 3.84 -19.42 -8.41
N ASP A 39 4.41 -20.53 -7.95
CA ASP A 39 4.65 -20.82 -6.52
C ASP A 39 6.04 -20.43 -6.04
N TYR A 40 6.76 -19.57 -6.79
CA TYR A 40 8.04 -19.04 -6.37
C TYR A 40 7.90 -18.21 -5.07
N LYS A 41 8.75 -18.52 -4.09
CA LYS A 41 8.77 -17.85 -2.78
C LYS A 41 10.15 -17.25 -2.52
N VAL A 42 10.16 -16.04 -1.95
CA VAL A 42 11.38 -15.41 -1.44
C VAL A 42 11.30 -15.39 0.08
N HIS A 43 12.14 -16.21 0.70
CA HIS A 43 12.25 -16.28 2.15
C HIS A 43 13.17 -15.15 2.65
N LEU A 44 12.61 -14.26 3.48
CA LEU A 44 13.38 -13.19 4.13
C LEU A 44 14.14 -13.66 5.37
N HIS A 45 13.75 -14.83 5.90
CA HIS A 45 14.37 -15.46 7.05
C HIS A 45 14.85 -16.86 6.65
N HIS A 46 15.97 -17.27 7.21
CA HIS A 46 16.65 -18.50 6.82
C HIS A 46 16.35 -19.64 7.79
N VAL A 47 16.26 -20.86 7.25
CA VAL A 47 16.37 -22.08 8.05
C VAL A 47 17.84 -22.47 8.20
N ILE A 48 18.19 -23.33 9.15
CA ILE A 48 19.58 -23.75 9.37
C ILE A 48 20.21 -24.30 8.08
N SER A 49 19.44 -25.03 7.28
CA SER A 49 19.94 -25.62 6.04
C SER A 49 20.37 -24.58 4.99
N ASP A 50 19.72 -23.41 4.94
CA ASP A 50 20.04 -22.31 4.02
C ASP A 50 21.39 -21.64 4.38
N VAL A 51 21.72 -21.65 5.67
CA VAL A 51 22.91 -21.00 6.21
C VAL A 51 24.12 -21.93 6.18
N VAL A 52 23.94 -23.18 6.62
CA VAL A 52 25.04 -24.16 6.70
C VAL A 52 25.42 -24.67 5.31
N LYS A 53 24.45 -24.80 4.39
CA LYS A 53 24.65 -25.24 2.99
C LYS A 53 25.45 -26.54 2.87
N LEU A 54 25.01 -27.58 3.60
CA LEU A 54 25.59 -28.91 3.48
C LEU A 54 25.21 -29.54 2.14
N GLU A 55 26.19 -30.17 1.48
CA GLU A 55 25.98 -30.93 0.24
C GLU A 55 25.66 -32.41 0.51
N HIS A 56 25.77 -32.84 1.77
CA HIS A 56 25.52 -34.22 2.17
C HIS A 56 24.05 -34.65 1.98
N PRO A 57 23.75 -35.84 1.40
CA PRO A 57 22.37 -36.32 1.21
C PRO A 57 21.56 -36.43 2.51
N GLU A 58 22.20 -36.86 3.60
CA GLU A 58 21.61 -36.93 4.95
C GLU A 58 21.90 -35.67 5.80
N LYS A 59 21.93 -34.49 5.17
CA LYS A 59 22.22 -33.21 5.85
C LYS A 59 21.40 -32.99 7.11
N ASP A 60 20.12 -33.37 7.12
CA ASP A 60 19.25 -33.16 8.27
C ASP A 60 19.66 -33.97 9.50
N TYR A 61 20.19 -35.18 9.30
CA TYR A 61 20.70 -35.98 10.42
C TYR A 61 21.86 -35.27 11.10
N TYR A 62 22.81 -34.79 10.31
CA TYR A 62 24.01 -34.16 10.84
C TYR A 62 23.73 -32.78 11.42
N ILE A 63 22.83 -32.00 10.80
CA ILE A 63 22.32 -30.77 11.39
C ILE A 63 21.66 -31.07 12.73
N TYR A 64 20.78 -32.07 12.83
CA TYR A 64 20.14 -32.41 14.09
C TYR A 64 21.16 -32.83 15.15
N MET A 65 21.97 -33.85 14.86
CA MET A 65 22.92 -34.42 15.84
C MET A 65 23.96 -33.42 16.33
N HIS A 66 24.44 -32.53 15.45
CA HIS A 66 25.48 -31.58 15.82
C HIS A 66 24.94 -30.21 16.23
N ILE A 67 23.77 -29.75 15.79
CA ILE A 67 23.34 -28.38 16.05
C ILE A 67 22.15 -28.34 17.01
N LEU A 68 21.17 -29.24 16.84
CA LEU A 68 19.88 -29.15 17.54
C LEU A 68 19.78 -30.10 18.74
N LYS A 69 20.43 -31.26 18.70
CA LYS A 69 20.20 -32.36 19.64
C LYS A 69 20.36 -31.96 21.10
N GLU A 70 21.44 -31.27 21.46
CA GLU A 70 21.68 -30.89 22.85
C GLU A 70 20.56 -29.99 23.42
N LEU A 71 20.09 -29.04 22.62
CA LEU A 71 19.02 -28.11 22.99
C LEU A 71 17.68 -28.85 23.14
N VAL A 72 17.35 -29.69 22.16
CA VAL A 72 16.11 -30.46 22.16
C VAL A 72 16.10 -31.49 23.30
N ASP A 73 17.22 -32.17 23.58
CA ASP A 73 17.34 -33.11 24.70
C ASP A 73 17.13 -32.43 26.06
N LYS A 74 17.64 -31.19 26.22
CA LYS A 74 17.39 -30.36 27.41
C LYS A 74 15.89 -30.09 27.56
N MET A 75 15.22 -29.65 26.49
CA MET A 75 13.77 -29.39 26.51
C MET A 75 12.93 -30.64 26.78
N ILE A 76 13.29 -31.76 26.16
CA ILE A 76 12.61 -33.05 26.38
C ILE A 76 12.64 -33.43 27.86
N LYS A 77 13.80 -33.29 28.52
CA LYS A 77 13.95 -33.56 29.95
C LYS A 77 13.16 -32.58 30.80
N SER A 78 13.27 -31.28 30.53
CA SER A 78 12.61 -30.23 31.31
C SER A 78 11.08 -30.31 31.25
N PHE A 79 10.53 -30.63 30.07
CA PHE A 79 9.08 -30.57 29.82
C PHE A 79 8.40 -31.94 29.67
N LYS A 80 9.13 -33.04 29.90
CA LYS A 80 8.63 -34.42 29.78
C LYS A 80 7.94 -34.69 28.43
N LEU A 81 8.66 -34.35 27.35
CA LEU A 81 8.19 -34.54 25.97
C LEU A 81 8.69 -35.87 25.37
N PRO A 82 8.11 -36.35 24.25
CA PRO A 82 8.58 -37.57 23.59
C PRO A 82 10.03 -37.45 23.11
N GLN A 83 10.75 -38.58 23.14
CA GLN A 83 12.10 -38.68 22.57
C GLN A 83 12.06 -38.69 21.04
N ILE A 84 13.14 -38.23 20.41
CA ILE A 84 13.30 -38.26 18.96
C ILE A 84 14.04 -39.52 18.57
N GLU A 85 13.42 -40.33 17.71
CA GLU A 85 14.08 -41.49 17.10
C GLU A 85 14.97 -41.04 15.93
N THR A 86 16.23 -41.48 15.93
CA THR A 86 17.17 -41.20 14.84
C THR A 86 17.83 -42.48 14.36
N SER A 87 18.02 -42.60 13.05
CA SER A 87 18.73 -43.71 12.41
C SER A 87 20.08 -43.24 11.87
N LEU A 88 21.14 -43.98 12.16
CA LEU A 88 22.51 -43.61 11.76
C LEU A 88 22.66 -43.69 10.22
N PRO A 89 23.13 -42.63 9.55
CA PRO A 89 23.40 -42.66 8.12
C PRO A 89 24.50 -43.64 7.72
N LYS A 90 24.38 -44.25 6.54
CA LYS A 90 25.42 -45.10 5.95
C LYS A 90 26.66 -44.31 5.50
N LYS A 91 26.47 -43.07 5.04
CA LYS A 91 27.56 -42.18 4.57
C LYS A 91 28.00 -41.24 5.67
N LYS A 92 29.32 -41.15 5.90
CA LYS A 92 29.96 -40.21 6.83
C LYS A 92 30.07 -38.82 6.23
N LEU A 93 30.14 -37.81 7.10
CA LEU A 93 30.36 -36.42 6.71
C LEU A 93 31.73 -36.24 6.05
N ASN A 94 31.82 -35.41 5.02
CA ASN A 94 33.10 -35.05 4.42
C ASN A 94 33.80 -33.92 5.21
N GLY A 95 35.06 -33.63 4.90
CA GLY A 95 35.84 -32.58 5.58
C GLY A 95 35.24 -31.18 5.41
N ALA A 96 34.78 -30.82 4.21
CA ALA A 96 34.22 -29.51 3.91
C ALA A 96 32.94 -29.23 4.71
N ASP A 97 32.02 -30.20 4.76
CA ASP A 97 30.78 -30.15 5.53
C ASP A 97 31.06 -30.11 7.04
N THR A 98 32.16 -30.75 7.50
CA THR A 98 32.56 -30.73 8.91
C THR A 98 32.96 -29.31 9.30
N ILE A 99 33.73 -28.64 8.45
CA ILE A 99 34.13 -27.23 8.62
C ILE A 99 32.90 -26.32 8.60
N ARG A 100 31.94 -26.55 7.70
CA ARG A 100 30.68 -25.78 7.63
C ARG A 100 29.90 -25.85 8.95
N ILE A 101 29.72 -27.06 9.51
CA ILE A 101 29.04 -27.26 10.81
C ILE A 101 29.80 -26.55 11.95
N GLN A 102 31.12 -26.73 12.02
CA GLN A 102 31.93 -26.10 13.07
C GLN A 102 31.90 -24.56 12.99
N SER A 103 31.98 -24.01 11.78
CA SER A 103 31.88 -22.56 11.55
C SER A 103 30.51 -22.04 11.99
N TYR A 104 29.43 -22.77 11.70
CA TYR A 104 28.08 -22.36 12.10
C TYR A 104 27.94 -22.32 13.62
N ARG A 105 28.39 -23.37 14.33
CA ARG A 105 28.36 -23.43 15.80
C ARG A 105 29.08 -22.26 16.49
N LYS A 106 30.11 -21.69 15.85
CA LYS A 106 30.83 -20.52 16.37
C LYS A 106 30.07 -19.20 16.19
N LYS A 107 29.26 -19.08 15.14
CA LYS A 107 28.58 -17.83 14.77
C LYS A 107 27.14 -17.75 15.29
N GLN A 108 26.48 -18.89 15.49
CA GLN A 108 25.11 -19.01 16.03
C GLN A 108 24.13 -17.98 15.44
N ILE A 109 23.92 -18.08 14.14
CA ILE A 109 23.07 -17.15 13.37
C ILE A 109 21.60 -17.45 13.63
N ASP A 110 20.81 -16.41 13.92
CA ASP A 110 19.36 -16.50 14.10
C ASP A 110 18.68 -17.17 12.90
N ASN A 111 17.75 -18.08 13.17
CA ASN A 111 17.00 -18.82 12.18
C ASN A 111 15.64 -19.29 12.74
N ILE A 112 14.81 -19.81 11.85
CA ILE A 112 13.46 -20.26 12.18
C ILE A 112 13.46 -21.37 13.22
N GLU A 113 14.36 -22.36 13.14
CA GLU A 113 14.41 -23.47 14.09
C GLU A 113 14.69 -23.01 15.52
N TYR A 114 15.67 -22.11 15.73
CA TYR A 114 15.94 -21.55 17.07
C TYR A 114 14.78 -20.71 17.59
N MET A 115 14.12 -19.94 16.73
CA MET A 115 12.94 -19.18 17.12
C MET A 115 11.79 -20.10 17.57
N ILE A 116 11.54 -21.21 16.87
CA ILE A 116 10.51 -22.18 17.29
C ILE A 116 10.87 -22.78 18.65
N LEU A 117 12.14 -23.15 18.87
CA LEU A 117 12.58 -23.69 20.15
C LEU A 117 12.39 -22.69 21.30
N ASP A 118 12.77 -21.42 21.12
CA ASP A 118 12.53 -20.35 22.09
C ASP A 118 11.03 -20.15 22.39
N MET A 119 10.16 -20.24 21.38
CA MET A 119 8.71 -20.18 21.57
C MET A 119 8.16 -21.39 22.34
N ILE A 120 8.70 -22.59 22.12
CA ILE A 120 8.32 -23.79 22.90
C ILE A 120 8.71 -23.61 24.37
N GLU A 121 9.88 -23.04 24.64
CA GLU A 121 10.31 -22.75 26.03
C GLU A 121 9.35 -21.76 26.69
N LYS A 122 8.99 -20.67 26.00
CA LYS A 122 8.04 -19.66 26.48
C LYS A 122 6.62 -20.17 26.62
N PHE A 123 6.20 -21.14 25.80
CA PHE A 123 4.91 -21.81 25.91
C PHE A 123 4.72 -22.44 27.30
N PHE A 124 5.75 -23.03 27.89
CA PHE A 124 5.66 -23.63 29.22
C PHE A 124 5.69 -22.60 30.38
N ASP A 125 6.09 -21.35 30.12
CA ASP A 125 6.05 -20.24 31.08
C ASP A 125 4.68 -19.57 31.12
N LYS A 126 4.25 -18.95 30.00
CA LYS A 126 3.04 -18.10 29.95
C LYS A 126 2.45 -17.98 28.55
N LYS A 127 1.20 -17.52 28.44
CA LYS A 127 0.50 -17.25 27.16
C LYS A 127 0.57 -18.44 26.19
N LYS A 128 0.15 -19.61 26.66
CA LYS A 128 0.24 -20.88 25.94
C LYS A 128 -0.35 -20.79 24.54
N GLU A 129 -1.56 -20.23 24.43
CA GLU A 129 -2.29 -20.06 23.17
C GLU A 129 -1.53 -19.22 22.14
N TYR A 130 -0.88 -18.14 22.60
CA TYR A 130 -0.10 -17.23 21.73
C TYR A 130 1.13 -17.93 21.13
N TYR A 131 1.94 -18.56 21.97
CA TYR A 131 3.15 -19.23 21.50
C TYR A 131 2.83 -20.48 20.68
N PHE A 132 1.82 -21.26 21.09
CA PHE A 132 1.35 -22.41 20.33
C PHE A 132 0.93 -22.02 18.91
N TYR A 133 0.15 -20.94 18.78
CA TYR A 133 -0.26 -20.41 17.50
C TYR A 133 0.94 -20.00 16.64
N ASN A 134 1.90 -19.26 17.22
CA ASN A 134 3.10 -18.83 16.49
C ASN A 134 3.93 -20.01 15.99
N ILE A 135 4.09 -21.06 16.80
CA ILE A 135 4.76 -22.30 16.41
C ILE A 135 4.05 -22.94 15.22
N CYS A 136 2.72 -23.07 15.27
CA CYS A 136 1.93 -23.62 14.16
C CYS A 136 2.09 -22.80 12.87
N VAL A 137 2.10 -21.46 12.98
CA VAL A 137 2.28 -20.56 11.83
C VAL A 137 3.65 -20.76 11.16
N LEU A 138 4.73 -20.84 11.94
CA LEU A 138 6.07 -21.04 11.40
C LEU A 138 6.24 -22.44 10.82
N PHE A 139 5.73 -23.46 11.51
CA PHE A 139 5.80 -24.84 11.09
C PHE A 139 5.09 -25.09 9.74
N LYS A 140 3.96 -24.42 9.51
CA LYS A 140 3.24 -24.45 8.21
C LYS A 140 3.99 -23.71 7.09
N LYS A 141 4.86 -22.74 7.40
CA LYS A 141 5.51 -21.85 6.41
C LYS A 141 6.91 -22.28 5.99
N TYR A 142 7.64 -22.97 6.86
CA TYR A 142 9.04 -23.30 6.65
C TYR A 142 9.27 -24.81 6.67
N THR A 143 10.04 -25.29 5.69
CA THR A 143 10.55 -26.66 5.69
C THR A 143 11.81 -26.71 6.56
N ILE A 144 11.60 -26.95 7.85
CA ILE A 144 12.69 -27.08 8.84
C ILE A 144 13.30 -28.49 8.81
N ASN A 145 14.37 -28.69 9.58
CA ASN A 145 15.02 -29.98 9.78
C ASN A 145 14.04 -31.14 10.05
N LYS A 146 14.15 -32.26 9.32
CA LYS A 146 13.19 -33.38 9.39
C LYS A 146 12.96 -33.95 10.78
N TYR A 147 14.00 -34.10 11.61
CA TYR A 147 13.88 -34.69 12.95
C TYR A 147 13.21 -33.72 13.93
N LEU A 148 13.58 -32.44 13.84
CA LEU A 148 12.92 -31.39 14.61
C LEU A 148 11.45 -31.26 14.20
N ALA A 149 11.16 -31.36 12.90
CA ALA A 149 9.80 -31.29 12.37
C ALA A 149 8.89 -32.38 12.94
N SER A 150 9.34 -33.64 12.92
CA SER A 150 8.60 -34.76 13.51
C SER A 150 8.32 -34.54 15.00
N TRP A 151 9.29 -33.99 15.74
CA TRP A 151 9.12 -33.71 17.17
C TRP A 151 8.12 -32.57 17.44
N ILE A 152 8.17 -31.49 16.64
CA ILE A 152 7.21 -30.40 16.73
C ILE A 152 5.80 -30.89 16.41
N GLN A 153 5.63 -31.79 15.44
CA GLN A 153 4.32 -32.38 15.14
C GLN A 153 3.74 -33.10 16.37
N LEU A 154 4.53 -33.92 17.07
CA LEU A 154 4.11 -34.58 18.30
C LEU A 154 3.73 -33.58 19.40
N PHE A 155 4.44 -32.45 19.49
CA PHE A 155 4.10 -31.36 20.39
C PHE A 155 2.75 -30.72 20.01
N ILE A 156 2.52 -30.42 18.73
CA ILE A 156 1.27 -29.85 18.23
C ILE A 156 0.10 -30.78 18.55
N ASP A 157 0.20 -32.07 18.20
CA ASP A 157 -0.85 -33.06 18.39
C ASP A 157 -1.23 -33.22 19.87
N LYS A 158 -0.24 -33.17 20.77
CA LYS A 158 -0.46 -33.29 22.23
C LYS A 158 -1.26 -32.12 22.81
N TYR A 159 -1.03 -30.90 22.33
CA TYR A 159 -1.57 -29.70 22.97
C TYR A 159 -2.76 -29.08 22.23
N ASN A 160 -2.93 -29.35 20.94
CA ASN A 160 -3.94 -28.70 20.11
C ASN A 160 -5.36 -28.78 20.69
N ASP A 161 -5.73 -29.91 21.28
CA ASP A 161 -7.08 -30.15 21.80
C ASP A 161 -7.22 -29.77 23.30
N THR A 162 -6.13 -29.36 23.94
CA THR A 162 -6.10 -28.99 25.37
C THR A 162 -6.21 -27.49 25.63
N LEU A 163 -5.95 -26.67 24.61
CA LEU A 163 -5.88 -25.22 24.74
C LEU A 163 -7.26 -24.55 24.57
N SER A 164 -7.45 -23.41 25.25
CA SER A 164 -8.73 -22.71 25.27
C SER A 164 -8.90 -21.81 24.05
N VAL A 165 -9.77 -22.22 23.12
CA VAL A 165 -10.23 -21.40 21.99
C VAL A 165 -10.87 -20.11 22.46
N VAL A 166 -11.60 -20.18 23.58
CA VAL A 166 -12.24 -19.01 24.20
C VAL A 166 -11.19 -17.98 24.59
N THR A 167 -10.13 -18.40 25.28
CA THR A 167 -9.03 -17.53 25.68
C THR A 167 -8.28 -16.98 24.47
N PHE A 168 -8.15 -17.77 23.41
CA PHE A 168 -7.60 -17.30 22.14
C PHE A 168 -8.46 -16.17 21.54
N LEU A 169 -9.78 -16.40 21.41
CA LEU A 169 -10.71 -15.44 20.81
C LEU A 169 -10.81 -14.14 21.62
N GLU A 170 -10.77 -14.20 22.95
CA GLU A 170 -10.71 -13.03 23.83
C GLU A 170 -9.46 -12.16 23.62
N ASN A 171 -8.39 -12.73 23.03
CA ASN A 171 -7.12 -12.05 22.78
C ASN A 171 -6.81 -11.91 21.28
N THR A 172 -7.81 -12.05 20.40
CA THR A 172 -7.66 -12.06 18.94
C THR A 172 -6.85 -10.86 18.43
N GLY A 173 -7.14 -9.64 18.87
CA GLY A 173 -6.40 -8.46 18.44
C GLY A 173 -4.91 -8.46 18.79
N LYS A 174 -4.51 -9.19 19.84
CA LYS A 174 -3.08 -9.37 20.18
C LYS A 174 -2.45 -10.56 19.47
N TYR A 175 -3.20 -11.66 19.37
CA TYR A 175 -2.68 -12.93 18.86
C TYR A 175 -2.66 -13.00 17.34
N ILE A 176 -3.45 -12.15 16.67
CA ILE A 176 -3.49 -12.07 15.21
C ILE A 176 -3.16 -10.67 14.72
N GLU A 177 -3.97 -9.66 15.04
CA GLU A 177 -3.83 -8.31 14.42
C GLU A 177 -2.49 -7.63 14.78
N ASN A 178 -1.99 -7.79 16.00
CA ASN A 178 -0.73 -7.18 16.48
C ASN A 178 0.38 -8.20 16.73
N ASN A 179 0.47 -9.24 15.89
CA ASN A 179 1.42 -10.32 16.08
C ASN A 179 2.56 -10.30 15.05
N SER A 180 3.78 -10.03 15.52
CA SER A 180 4.99 -9.98 14.69
C SER A 180 5.36 -11.30 14.01
N ILE A 181 4.70 -12.41 14.34
CA ILE A 181 4.92 -13.69 13.65
C ILE A 181 4.68 -13.60 12.14
N PHE A 182 3.82 -12.68 11.70
CA PHE A 182 3.51 -12.51 10.29
C PHE A 182 4.63 -11.83 9.50
N ASP A 183 5.60 -11.20 10.17
CA ASP A 183 6.82 -10.66 9.55
C ASP A 183 7.70 -11.79 8.97
N TYR A 184 7.53 -13.02 9.47
CA TYR A 184 8.20 -14.21 8.96
C TYR A 184 7.50 -14.82 7.74
N LYS A 185 6.43 -14.21 7.21
CA LYS A 185 5.79 -14.70 5.97
C LYS A 185 6.74 -14.50 4.77
N PRO A 186 7.02 -15.54 3.98
CA PRO A 186 7.77 -15.39 2.74
C PRO A 186 7.04 -14.45 1.77
N LEU A 187 7.78 -13.73 0.93
CA LEU A 187 7.20 -13.03 -0.20
C LEU A 187 6.77 -14.08 -1.23
N GLU A 188 5.54 -13.97 -1.71
CA GLU A 188 4.98 -14.85 -2.73
C GLU A 188 4.03 -14.04 -3.62
N LEU A 189 3.79 -14.51 -4.85
CA LEU A 189 2.77 -13.93 -5.71
C LEU A 189 1.41 -13.98 -5.03
N TYR A 190 0.60 -12.94 -5.25
CA TYR A 190 -0.81 -13.00 -4.92
C TYR A 190 -1.53 -14.03 -5.79
N GLU A 191 -2.57 -14.64 -5.24
CA GLU A 191 -3.32 -15.69 -5.93
C GLU A 191 -3.86 -15.23 -7.30
N HIS A 192 -4.34 -13.98 -7.38
CA HIS A 192 -4.80 -13.41 -8.64
C HIS A 192 -3.69 -13.26 -9.68
N GLN A 193 -2.43 -13.00 -9.27
CA GLN A 193 -1.27 -12.95 -10.16
C GLN A 193 -0.95 -14.36 -10.68
N LYS A 194 -1.03 -15.39 -9.84
CA LYS A 194 -0.85 -16.78 -10.28
C LYS A 194 -1.90 -17.20 -11.30
N GLN A 195 -3.17 -16.88 -11.01
CA GLN A 195 -4.30 -17.20 -11.89
C GLN A 195 -4.18 -16.50 -13.24
N ILE A 196 -3.88 -15.20 -13.26
CA ILE A 196 -3.77 -14.46 -14.53
C ILE A 196 -2.59 -14.93 -15.37
N TYR A 197 -1.44 -15.24 -14.77
CA TYR A 197 -0.29 -15.81 -15.49
C TYR A 197 -0.60 -17.18 -16.09
N LYS A 198 -1.45 -17.97 -15.44
CA LYS A 198 -1.96 -19.22 -16.01
C LYS A 198 -2.94 -18.98 -17.16
N CYS A 199 -3.89 -18.04 -17.01
CA CYS A 199 -4.90 -17.74 -18.03
C CYS A 199 -4.29 -17.19 -19.32
N VAL A 200 -3.30 -16.30 -19.25
CA VAL A 200 -2.74 -15.66 -20.46
C VAL A 200 -1.97 -16.63 -21.37
N ARG A 201 -1.54 -17.78 -20.84
CA ARG A 201 -0.83 -18.83 -21.58
C ARG A 201 -1.73 -19.65 -22.50
N ASP A 202 -3.05 -19.55 -22.34
CA ASP A 202 -3.99 -20.11 -23.33
C ASP A 202 -3.72 -19.44 -24.69
N PRO A 203 -3.48 -20.18 -25.78
CA PRO A 203 -3.22 -19.57 -27.09
C PRO A 203 -4.45 -18.89 -27.71
N ASN A 204 -5.68 -19.19 -27.25
CA ASN A 204 -6.90 -18.61 -27.81
C ASN A 204 -7.04 -17.12 -27.45
N SER A 205 -7.83 -16.37 -28.24
CA SER A 205 -8.30 -15.04 -27.87
C SER A 205 -9.00 -15.08 -26.51
N LYS A 206 -8.78 -14.08 -25.65
CA LYS A 206 -9.28 -14.12 -24.27
C LYS A 206 -9.67 -12.75 -23.73
N LEU A 207 -10.77 -12.71 -22.99
CA LEU A 207 -11.17 -11.58 -22.15
C LEU A 207 -11.05 -11.99 -20.68
N ILE A 208 -10.19 -11.30 -19.95
CA ILE A 208 -9.95 -11.54 -18.53
C ILE A 208 -10.49 -10.36 -17.73
N PHE A 209 -11.53 -10.61 -16.93
CA PHE A 209 -11.95 -9.68 -15.88
C PHE A 209 -11.06 -9.91 -14.67
N TYR A 210 -10.20 -8.95 -14.37
CA TYR A 210 -9.18 -9.03 -13.34
C TYR A 210 -9.58 -8.21 -12.11
N ARG A 211 -10.45 -8.80 -11.29
CA ARG A 211 -10.98 -8.18 -10.07
C ARG A 211 -10.17 -8.60 -8.85
N ALA A 212 -9.14 -7.82 -8.56
CA ALA A 212 -8.39 -7.95 -7.32
C ALA A 212 -8.44 -6.66 -6.48
N PRO A 213 -8.27 -6.76 -5.15
CA PRO A 213 -8.32 -5.62 -4.23
C PRO A 213 -7.36 -4.52 -4.63
N THR A 214 -7.61 -3.26 -4.25
CA THR A 214 -6.86 -2.10 -4.76
C THR A 214 -5.34 -2.26 -4.70
N SER A 215 -4.60 -2.05 -3.64
CA SER A 215 -3.12 -2.10 -3.67
C SER A 215 -2.50 -3.51 -3.63
N SER A 216 -3.09 -4.50 -4.31
CA SER A 216 -2.61 -5.90 -4.37
C SER A 216 -1.61 -6.17 -5.51
N GLY A 217 -0.97 -5.13 -6.05
CA GLY A 217 0.03 -5.29 -7.11
C GLY A 217 -0.56 -5.60 -8.51
N LYS A 218 -1.86 -5.35 -8.75
CA LYS A 218 -2.48 -5.47 -10.09
C LYS A 218 -1.69 -4.70 -11.15
N THR A 219 -1.39 -3.43 -10.88
CA THR A 219 -0.63 -2.54 -11.77
C THR A 219 0.78 -3.06 -12.10
N LEU A 220 1.39 -3.91 -11.25
CA LEU A 220 2.71 -4.51 -11.50
C LEU A 220 2.64 -5.85 -12.26
N THR A 221 1.43 -6.43 -12.42
CA THR A 221 1.22 -7.68 -13.18
C THR A 221 1.78 -7.63 -14.61
N PRO A 222 1.70 -6.49 -15.35
CA PRO A 222 2.33 -6.36 -16.67
C PRO A 222 3.82 -6.73 -16.71
N LEU A 223 4.56 -6.55 -15.60
CA LEU A 223 5.98 -6.90 -15.55
C LEU A 223 6.22 -8.39 -15.78
N GLY A 224 5.38 -9.25 -15.22
CA GLY A 224 5.43 -10.69 -15.47
C GLY A 224 4.88 -11.05 -16.85
N LEU A 225 3.79 -10.40 -17.29
CA LEU A 225 3.20 -10.64 -18.62
C LEU A 225 4.17 -10.40 -19.78
N CYS A 226 5.11 -9.46 -19.60
CA CYS A 226 6.15 -9.13 -20.58
C CYS A 226 7.18 -10.25 -20.82
N GLU A 227 7.17 -11.35 -20.04
CA GLU A 227 8.06 -12.50 -20.27
C GLU A 227 7.77 -13.19 -21.62
N ASP A 228 6.49 -13.47 -21.93
CA ASP A 228 6.09 -14.17 -23.16
C ASP A 228 5.27 -13.29 -24.13
N ASN A 229 4.86 -12.10 -23.70
CA ASN A 229 3.96 -11.23 -24.45
C ASN A 229 4.48 -9.79 -24.51
N LYS A 230 3.84 -8.99 -25.37
CA LYS A 230 3.97 -7.54 -25.42
C LYS A 230 2.73 -6.91 -24.83
N VAL A 231 2.89 -5.86 -24.04
CA VAL A 231 1.76 -5.26 -23.30
C VAL A 231 1.54 -3.83 -23.76
N ILE A 232 0.30 -3.51 -24.13
CA ILE A 232 -0.20 -2.13 -24.19
C ILE A 232 -0.95 -1.88 -22.88
N PHE A 233 -0.46 -0.95 -22.08
CA PHE A 233 -1.03 -0.61 -20.78
C PHE A 233 -1.76 0.73 -20.88
N ILE A 234 -3.10 0.69 -20.83
CA ILE A 234 -3.94 1.90 -20.75
C ILE A 234 -4.10 2.27 -19.28
N CYS A 235 -3.76 3.51 -18.94
CA CYS A 235 -4.09 4.10 -17.64
C CYS A 235 -4.75 5.46 -17.80
N ALA A 236 -5.81 5.71 -17.01
CA ALA A 236 -6.45 7.02 -16.97
C ALA A 236 -5.56 8.10 -16.34
N SER A 237 -4.65 7.68 -15.46
CA SER A 237 -3.84 8.56 -14.64
C SER A 237 -2.35 8.42 -14.95
N ARG A 238 -1.69 9.55 -15.24
CA ARG A 238 -0.30 9.58 -15.71
C ARG A 238 0.69 8.96 -14.72
N HIS A 239 0.58 9.30 -13.44
CA HIS A 239 1.55 8.85 -12.44
C HIS A 239 1.48 7.34 -12.18
N ILE A 240 0.34 6.69 -12.44
CA ILE A 240 0.23 5.24 -12.42
C ILE A 240 1.15 4.64 -13.49
N GLY A 241 1.07 5.16 -14.72
CA GLY A 241 1.95 4.76 -15.83
C GLY A 241 3.43 5.01 -15.53
N ILE A 242 3.78 6.16 -14.95
CA ILE A 242 5.17 6.50 -14.58
C ILE A 242 5.71 5.53 -13.50
N ASN A 243 4.92 5.21 -12.48
CA ASN A 243 5.33 4.28 -11.42
C ASN A 243 5.51 2.84 -11.94
N LEU A 244 4.65 2.40 -12.87
CA LEU A 244 4.82 1.14 -13.56
C LEU A 244 6.10 1.15 -14.41
N ALA A 245 6.36 2.23 -15.16
CA ALA A 245 7.58 2.36 -15.95
C ALA A 245 8.85 2.33 -15.10
N LYS A 246 8.86 3.04 -13.96
CA LYS A 246 9.98 2.99 -13.00
C LYS A 246 10.26 1.56 -12.56
N SER A 247 9.22 0.83 -12.19
CA SER A 247 9.33 -0.58 -11.78
C SER A 247 9.87 -1.44 -12.92
N ALA A 248 9.35 -1.25 -14.14
CA ALA A 248 9.75 -1.96 -15.35
C ALA A 248 11.23 -1.74 -15.70
N VAL A 249 11.70 -0.49 -15.69
CA VAL A 249 13.11 -0.13 -15.95
C VAL A 249 14.04 -0.76 -14.90
N ASN A 250 13.62 -0.81 -13.63
CA ASN A 250 14.42 -1.39 -12.55
C ASN A 250 14.62 -2.92 -12.65
N VAL A 251 13.74 -3.64 -13.35
CA VAL A 251 13.93 -5.06 -13.70
C VAL A 251 14.39 -5.26 -15.15
N GLY A 252 14.84 -4.19 -15.82
CA GLY A 252 15.43 -4.26 -17.15
C GLY A 252 14.44 -4.41 -18.30
N ARG A 253 13.15 -4.12 -18.09
CA ARG A 253 12.14 -4.15 -19.16
C ARG A 253 12.31 -2.99 -20.13
N LYS A 254 11.97 -3.25 -21.39
CA LYS A 254 12.02 -2.27 -22.48
C LYS A 254 10.67 -1.56 -22.59
N VAL A 255 10.63 -0.30 -22.13
CA VAL A 255 9.42 0.53 -22.01
C VAL A 255 9.35 1.66 -23.05
N GLY A 256 8.14 2.07 -23.40
CA GLY A 256 7.82 3.22 -24.25
C GLY A 256 6.53 3.89 -23.81
N PHE A 257 6.30 5.11 -24.31
CA PHE A 257 5.20 5.97 -23.89
C PHE A 257 4.46 6.57 -25.08
N ALA A 258 3.13 6.53 -25.00
CA ALA A 258 2.20 7.15 -25.92
C ALA A 258 1.16 7.97 -25.13
N PHE A 259 1.59 9.04 -24.46
CA PHE A 259 0.71 10.00 -23.80
C PHE A 259 0.48 11.20 -24.71
N GLY A 260 -0.78 11.61 -24.89
CA GLY A 260 -1.19 12.74 -25.72
C GLY A 260 -0.77 12.61 -27.19
N CYS A 261 -0.73 11.40 -27.73
CA CYS A 261 -0.26 11.16 -29.10
C CYS A 261 -1.39 11.36 -30.10
N THR A 262 -1.09 12.05 -31.20
CA THR A 262 -2.00 12.17 -32.35
C THR A 262 -1.49 11.38 -33.56
N THR A 263 -0.20 11.04 -33.57
CA THR A 263 0.47 10.26 -34.62
C THR A 263 1.47 9.27 -34.03
N THR A 264 1.88 8.25 -34.79
CA THR A 264 2.92 7.29 -34.35
C THR A 264 4.29 7.94 -34.15
N GLU A 265 4.54 9.10 -34.75
CA GLU A 265 5.77 9.88 -34.54
C GLU A 265 5.85 10.52 -33.14
N ASP A 266 4.74 10.57 -32.41
CA ASP A 266 4.69 11.12 -31.05
C ASP A 266 5.16 10.13 -29.98
N VAL A 267 5.21 8.83 -30.31
CA VAL A 267 5.66 7.77 -29.40
C VAL A 267 7.11 8.03 -28.98
N ARG A 268 7.40 7.85 -27.69
CA ARG A 268 8.75 8.02 -27.15
C ARG A 268 9.21 6.74 -26.47
N LEU A 269 10.40 6.28 -26.86
CA LEU A 269 11.05 5.09 -26.30
C LEU A 269 11.99 5.48 -25.17
N HIS A 270 12.00 4.69 -24.10
CA HIS A 270 13.06 4.76 -23.09
C HIS A 270 14.39 4.27 -23.71
N TYR A 271 15.53 4.79 -23.24
CA TYR A 271 16.85 4.47 -23.83
C TYR A 271 17.15 2.96 -23.89
N PHE A 272 16.68 2.18 -22.92
CA PHE A 272 16.83 0.71 -22.92
C PHE A 272 16.07 0.00 -24.06
N SER A 273 15.07 0.66 -24.62
CA SER A 273 14.24 0.14 -25.71
C SER A 273 14.75 0.56 -27.08
N VAL A 274 15.65 1.54 -27.15
CA VAL A 274 16.15 2.11 -28.41
C VAL A 274 17.04 1.10 -29.11
N LYS A 275 16.69 0.74 -30.34
CA LYS A 275 17.47 -0.17 -31.17
C LYS A 275 18.37 0.59 -32.15
N THR A 276 17.81 1.61 -32.81
CA THR A 276 18.47 2.40 -33.85
C THR A 276 18.66 3.85 -33.41
N PHE A 277 19.63 4.52 -34.01
CA PHE A 277 19.93 5.94 -33.77
C PHE A 277 19.99 6.68 -35.10
N ILE A 278 19.31 7.83 -35.17
CA ILE A 278 19.39 8.74 -36.31
C ILE A 278 20.54 9.71 -36.04
N THR A 279 21.40 9.91 -37.04
CA THR A 279 22.49 10.89 -36.95
C THR A 279 22.07 12.17 -37.65
N GLU A 280 21.93 13.25 -36.89
CA GLU A 280 21.57 14.55 -37.43
C GLU A 280 22.60 15.58 -36.93
N ARG A 281 23.24 16.30 -37.86
CA ARG A 281 24.29 17.31 -37.56
C ARG A 281 25.41 16.77 -36.66
N GLY A 282 25.82 15.52 -36.89
CA GLY A 282 26.90 14.85 -36.14
C GLY A 282 26.53 14.37 -34.73
N ARG A 283 25.28 14.56 -34.27
CA ARG A 283 24.79 14.03 -32.99
C ARG A 283 23.88 12.84 -33.23
N LYS A 284 24.12 11.75 -32.51
CA LYS A 284 23.23 10.59 -32.48
C LYS A 284 22.04 10.90 -31.59
N ARG A 285 20.83 10.71 -32.10
CA ARG A 285 19.58 10.79 -31.36
C ARG A 285 18.86 9.44 -31.45
N PRO A 286 18.14 9.02 -30.40
CA PRO A 286 17.27 7.86 -30.47
C PRO A 286 16.33 7.93 -31.67
N ASP A 287 16.22 6.83 -32.40
CA ASP A 287 15.15 6.66 -33.37
C ASP A 287 13.91 6.10 -32.64
N HIS A 288 12.88 6.93 -32.52
CA HIS A 288 11.64 6.52 -31.85
C HIS A 288 10.66 5.82 -32.81
N SER A 289 10.98 5.74 -34.10
CA SER A 289 10.16 5.04 -35.08
C SER A 289 10.40 3.52 -35.07
N ASP A 290 11.55 3.03 -34.60
CA ASP A 290 11.85 1.58 -34.48
C ASP A 290 11.49 1.04 -33.08
N GLY A 291 10.26 0.54 -32.96
CA GLY A 291 9.71 -0.06 -31.74
C GLY A 291 10.03 -1.54 -31.57
N ALA A 292 10.87 -2.16 -32.40
CA ALA A 292 11.03 -3.62 -32.44
C ALA A 292 11.53 -4.26 -31.13
N ASN A 293 12.17 -3.47 -30.28
CA ASN A 293 12.69 -3.91 -28.98
C ASN A 293 11.67 -3.77 -27.84
N LEU A 294 10.52 -3.14 -28.07
CA LEU A 294 9.57 -2.79 -27.03
C LEU A 294 8.95 -4.03 -26.37
N GLU A 295 8.70 -3.95 -25.06
CA GLU A 295 8.00 -4.98 -24.27
C GLU A 295 6.71 -4.42 -23.66
N LEU A 296 6.77 -3.18 -23.17
CA LEU A 296 5.66 -2.48 -22.53
C LEU A 296 5.48 -1.09 -23.13
N LEU A 297 4.31 -0.83 -23.73
CA LEU A 297 3.90 0.50 -24.19
C LEU A 297 2.82 1.05 -23.26
N ILE A 298 3.05 2.20 -22.66
CA ILE A 298 2.11 2.85 -21.73
C ILE A 298 1.42 4.00 -22.43
N CYS A 299 0.09 4.07 -22.37
CA CYS A 299 -0.70 5.12 -23.00
C CYS A 299 -1.88 5.60 -22.16
N ASP A 300 -2.41 6.77 -22.50
CA ASP A 300 -3.73 7.19 -22.05
C ASP A 300 -4.85 6.61 -22.93
N ILE A 301 -6.10 6.84 -22.53
CA ILE A 301 -7.29 6.35 -23.25
C ILE A 301 -7.35 6.94 -24.67
N GLN A 302 -7.00 8.21 -24.87
CA GLN A 302 -7.15 8.86 -26.18
C GLN A 302 -6.08 8.42 -27.18
N SER A 303 -4.90 8.07 -26.69
CA SER A 303 -3.74 7.67 -27.49
C SER A 303 -3.72 6.18 -27.84
N TYR A 304 -4.73 5.42 -27.39
CA TYR A 304 -4.75 3.96 -27.55
C TYR A 304 -4.69 3.52 -29.02
N GLU A 305 -5.42 4.18 -29.92
CA GLU A 305 -5.38 3.86 -31.35
C GLU A 305 -3.96 3.89 -31.91
N ILE A 306 -3.25 4.98 -31.61
CA ILE A 306 -1.88 5.21 -32.04
C ILE A 306 -0.94 4.16 -31.41
N ALA A 307 -1.10 3.88 -30.12
CA ALA A 307 -0.31 2.88 -29.41
C ALA A 307 -0.51 1.48 -30.01
N MET A 308 -1.76 1.12 -30.33
CA MET A 308 -2.11 -0.15 -30.95
C MET A 308 -1.48 -0.28 -32.34
N LEU A 309 -1.64 0.73 -33.20
CA LEU A 309 -1.08 0.72 -34.56
C LEU A 309 0.45 0.65 -34.52
N TYR A 310 1.09 1.38 -33.60
CA TYR A 310 2.54 1.32 -33.41
C TYR A 310 3.01 -0.07 -32.97
N MET A 311 2.30 -0.77 -32.08
CA MET A 311 2.70 -2.11 -31.66
C MET A 311 2.46 -3.17 -32.75
N LEU A 312 1.37 -3.04 -33.50
CA LEU A 312 1.02 -3.96 -34.60
C LEU A 312 1.98 -3.90 -35.79
N SER A 313 2.75 -2.82 -35.96
CA SER A 313 3.76 -2.74 -37.00
C SER A 313 5.02 -3.58 -36.71
N PHE A 314 5.22 -4.00 -35.46
CA PHE A 314 6.41 -4.76 -35.02
C PHE A 314 6.10 -6.17 -34.50
N PHE A 315 4.89 -6.40 -33.97
CA PHE A 315 4.57 -7.64 -33.26
C PHE A 315 3.29 -8.29 -33.77
N GLU A 316 3.25 -9.62 -33.73
CA GLU A 316 2.06 -10.38 -34.04
C GLU A 316 0.94 -10.07 -33.04
N LYS A 317 -0.28 -9.90 -33.56
CA LYS A 317 -1.47 -9.59 -32.76
C LYS A 317 -1.69 -10.59 -31.61
N SER A 318 -1.44 -11.87 -31.83
CA SER A 318 -1.59 -12.95 -30.83
C SER A 318 -0.62 -12.83 -29.65
N LYS A 319 0.48 -12.07 -29.83
CA LYS A 319 1.51 -11.81 -28.80
C LYS A 319 1.30 -10.50 -28.06
N ILE A 320 0.31 -9.69 -28.45
CA ILE A 320 0.01 -8.42 -27.79
C ILE A 320 -1.15 -8.64 -26.82
N ILE A 321 -1.01 -8.10 -25.61
CA ILE A 321 -2.03 -8.02 -24.57
C ILE A 321 -2.43 -6.56 -24.40
N LEU A 322 -3.72 -6.27 -24.51
CA LEU A 322 -4.30 -5.02 -24.03
C LEU A 322 -4.58 -5.17 -22.53
N PHE A 323 -3.85 -4.44 -21.71
CA PHE A 323 -4.09 -4.32 -20.27
C PHE A 323 -4.71 -2.95 -19.98
N TRP A 324 -6.00 -2.91 -19.68
CA TRP A 324 -6.70 -1.68 -19.30
C TRP A 324 -6.83 -1.61 -17.78
N ASP A 325 -6.12 -0.66 -17.16
CA ASP A 325 -6.19 -0.39 -15.73
C ASP A 325 -7.30 0.62 -15.41
N GLU A 326 -8.14 0.27 -14.43
CA GLU A 326 -9.34 1.01 -14.00
C GLU A 326 -10.32 1.35 -15.17
N PRO A 327 -10.82 0.35 -15.93
CA PRO A 327 -11.78 0.57 -17.02
C PRO A 327 -13.16 1.03 -16.54
N THR A 328 -13.41 1.01 -15.23
CA THR A 328 -14.64 1.44 -14.57
C THR A 328 -14.70 2.95 -14.35
N ILE A 329 -13.60 3.68 -14.57
CA ILE A 329 -13.58 5.15 -14.48
C ILE A 329 -14.66 5.74 -15.40
N SER A 330 -15.44 6.65 -14.83
CA SER A 330 -16.61 7.30 -15.44
C SER A 330 -17.84 6.44 -15.72
N MET A 331 -17.81 5.15 -15.40
CA MET A 331 -18.96 4.25 -15.61
C MET A 331 -20.07 4.45 -14.57
N ASN A 332 -19.76 5.14 -13.47
CA ASN A 332 -20.69 5.52 -12.42
C ASN A 332 -21.58 6.74 -12.78
N HIS A 333 -21.36 7.38 -13.93
CA HIS A 333 -22.16 8.51 -14.42
C HIS A 333 -23.04 8.08 -15.60
N GLU A 334 -24.25 8.64 -15.72
CA GLU A 334 -25.13 8.37 -16.87
C GLU A 334 -24.51 8.84 -18.18
N GLU A 335 -23.87 10.01 -18.16
CA GLU A 335 -23.15 10.59 -19.29
C GLU A 335 -21.79 11.12 -18.84
N HIS A 336 -20.75 10.88 -19.64
CA HIS A 336 -19.43 11.41 -19.41
C HIS A 336 -18.63 11.57 -20.71
N ALA A 337 -17.73 12.56 -20.77
CA ALA A 337 -16.94 12.88 -21.96
C ALA A 337 -16.10 11.68 -22.48
N LEU A 338 -15.67 10.78 -21.58
CA LEU A 338 -14.91 9.57 -21.95
C LEU A 338 -15.76 8.51 -22.64
N HIS A 339 -17.09 8.49 -22.47
CA HIS A 339 -17.93 7.43 -23.01
C HIS A 339 -17.80 7.32 -24.53
N LYS A 340 -17.72 8.46 -25.23
CA LYS A 340 -17.48 8.50 -26.67
C LYS A 340 -16.11 7.91 -27.06
N ASN A 341 -15.06 8.25 -26.30
CA ASN A 341 -13.73 7.72 -26.55
C ASN A 341 -13.68 6.21 -26.34
N ILE A 342 -14.35 5.70 -25.30
CA ILE A 342 -14.44 4.26 -25.00
C ILE A 342 -15.13 3.51 -26.14
N VAL A 343 -16.24 4.02 -26.67
CA VAL A 343 -16.93 3.41 -27.82
C VAL A 343 -15.99 3.35 -29.03
N ASN A 344 -15.31 4.46 -29.33
CA ASN A 344 -14.36 4.51 -30.45
C ASN A 344 -13.24 3.48 -30.29
N ILE A 345 -12.67 3.35 -29.07
CA ILE A 345 -11.64 2.34 -28.77
C ILE A 345 -12.08 0.95 -29.21
N TRP A 346 -13.29 0.55 -28.85
CA TRP A 346 -13.79 -0.78 -29.18
C TRP A 346 -14.13 -0.95 -30.65
N GLU A 347 -14.49 0.13 -31.35
CA GLU A 347 -14.70 0.14 -32.81
C GLU A 347 -13.42 -0.25 -33.56
N PHE A 348 -12.31 0.45 -33.29
CA PHE A 348 -11.05 0.23 -34.01
C PHE A 348 -10.14 -0.84 -33.38
N ASN A 349 -10.40 -1.29 -32.14
CA ASN A 349 -9.53 -2.24 -31.46
C ASN A 349 -9.38 -3.54 -32.26
N GLN A 350 -8.13 -3.93 -32.50
CA GLN A 350 -7.77 -5.19 -33.15
C GLN A 350 -7.23 -6.24 -32.18
N ILE A 351 -6.80 -5.87 -30.98
CA ILE A 351 -6.16 -6.79 -30.01
C ILE A 351 -7.19 -7.71 -29.36
N GLU A 352 -6.93 -9.01 -29.33
CA GLU A 352 -7.89 -10.05 -28.89
C GLU A 352 -7.57 -10.67 -27.52
N ASN A 353 -6.37 -10.42 -26.99
CA ASN A 353 -6.01 -10.74 -25.60
C ASN A 353 -6.23 -9.50 -24.74
N ILE A 354 -7.32 -9.47 -23.98
CA ILE A 354 -7.78 -8.29 -23.26
C ILE A 354 -7.84 -8.60 -21.77
N ILE A 355 -7.26 -7.71 -20.96
CA ILE A 355 -7.34 -7.73 -19.51
C ILE A 355 -7.98 -6.43 -19.04
N LEU A 356 -9.09 -6.53 -18.34
CA LEU A 356 -9.78 -5.41 -17.69
C LEU A 356 -9.52 -5.49 -16.19
N SER A 357 -8.77 -4.53 -15.65
CA SER A 357 -8.26 -4.56 -14.27
C SER A 357 -8.92 -3.49 -13.41
N SER A 358 -9.83 -3.88 -12.50
CA SER A 358 -10.32 -2.96 -11.44
C SER A 358 -10.85 -3.73 -10.24
N ALA A 359 -10.74 -3.13 -9.06
CA ALA A 359 -11.32 -3.69 -7.83
C ALA A 359 -12.86 -3.65 -7.82
N THR A 360 -13.47 -2.75 -8.60
CA THR A 360 -14.92 -2.49 -8.58
C THR A 360 -15.69 -3.13 -9.73
N LEU A 361 -15.03 -3.90 -10.61
CA LEU A 361 -15.70 -4.57 -11.72
C LEU A 361 -17.01 -5.26 -11.25
N PRO A 362 -18.13 -5.08 -11.98
CA PRO A 362 -19.37 -5.80 -11.70
C PRO A 362 -19.16 -7.31 -11.74
N ASN A 363 -20.07 -8.03 -11.08
CA ASN A 363 -20.03 -9.48 -11.11
C ASN A 363 -20.26 -10.02 -12.53
N GLU A 364 -19.79 -11.24 -12.79
CA GLU A 364 -19.86 -11.85 -14.13
C GLU A 364 -21.30 -11.93 -14.67
N ASP A 365 -22.27 -12.24 -13.81
CA ASP A 365 -23.70 -12.31 -14.14
C ASP A 365 -24.28 -10.95 -14.58
N GLU A 366 -23.66 -9.85 -14.15
CA GLU A 366 -24.06 -8.49 -14.52
C GLU A 366 -23.47 -8.06 -15.87
N LEU A 367 -22.52 -8.81 -16.47
CA LEU A 367 -21.75 -8.44 -17.66
C LEU A 367 -22.09 -9.26 -18.93
N GLY A 368 -23.24 -9.94 -18.92
CA GLY A 368 -23.61 -10.90 -19.98
C GLY A 368 -23.57 -10.34 -21.42
N ARG A 369 -24.07 -9.11 -21.63
CA ARG A 369 -24.11 -8.49 -22.97
C ARG A 369 -22.71 -8.14 -23.48
N MET A 370 -21.85 -7.62 -22.62
CA MET A 370 -20.46 -7.33 -22.94
C MET A 370 -19.71 -8.62 -23.32
N ILE A 371 -19.91 -9.68 -22.54
CA ILE A 371 -19.32 -11.00 -22.78
C ILE A 371 -19.76 -11.59 -24.14
N GLU A 372 -21.05 -11.48 -24.47
CA GLU A 372 -21.60 -11.96 -25.74
C GLU A 372 -21.00 -11.21 -26.94
N LYS A 373 -20.89 -9.88 -26.85
CA LYS A 373 -20.26 -9.06 -27.90
C LYS A 373 -18.79 -9.43 -28.12
N PHE A 374 -18.02 -9.63 -27.04
CA PHE A 374 -16.63 -10.10 -27.14
C PHE A 374 -16.54 -11.46 -27.85
N LYS A 375 -17.36 -12.44 -27.44
CA LYS A 375 -17.39 -13.78 -28.05
C LYS A 375 -17.74 -13.71 -29.53
N THR A 376 -18.71 -12.86 -29.90
CA THR A 376 -19.11 -12.65 -31.30
C THR A 376 -17.98 -12.04 -32.12
N LYS A 377 -17.25 -11.06 -31.56
CA LYS A 377 -16.18 -10.34 -32.27
C LYS A 377 -14.89 -11.15 -32.42
N TYR A 378 -14.48 -11.93 -31.40
CA TYR A 378 -13.15 -12.56 -31.35
C TYR A 378 -13.17 -14.09 -31.22
N ASN A 379 -14.35 -14.72 -31.05
CA ASN A 379 -14.49 -16.16 -30.80
C ASN A 379 -13.58 -16.67 -29.66
N GLY A 380 -13.41 -15.85 -28.62
CA GLY A 380 -12.46 -16.09 -27.53
C GLY A 380 -13.08 -16.64 -26.24
N SER A 381 -12.22 -17.11 -25.34
CA SER A 381 -12.58 -17.53 -23.98
C SER A 381 -12.75 -16.33 -23.04
N VAL A 382 -13.53 -16.50 -21.99
CA VAL A 382 -13.73 -15.49 -20.94
C VAL A 382 -13.30 -16.08 -19.61
N HIS A 383 -12.52 -15.31 -18.85
CA HIS A 383 -12.06 -15.68 -17.53
C HIS A 383 -12.42 -14.57 -16.54
N TYR A 384 -13.05 -14.93 -15.43
CA TYR A 384 -13.36 -14.00 -14.35
C TYR A 384 -12.49 -14.35 -13.13
N ILE A 385 -11.47 -13.52 -12.87
CA ILE A 385 -10.54 -13.68 -11.76
C ILE A 385 -10.99 -12.77 -10.63
N GLN A 386 -11.40 -13.36 -9.51
CA GLN A 386 -11.81 -12.63 -8.31
C GLN A 386 -11.02 -13.10 -7.09
N THR A 387 -10.37 -12.15 -6.41
CA THR A 387 -9.68 -12.41 -5.13
C THR A 387 -9.97 -11.33 -4.11
N GLN A 388 -9.70 -11.62 -2.84
CA GLN A 388 -9.89 -10.70 -1.73
C GLN A 388 -8.59 -10.43 -0.98
N ASP A 389 -8.54 -9.27 -0.33
CA ASP A 389 -7.42 -8.89 0.52
C ASP A 389 -7.83 -9.20 1.96
N GLU A 390 -7.37 -10.36 2.44
CA GLU A 390 -7.72 -10.86 3.77
C GLU A 390 -6.82 -10.26 4.86
N ASN A 391 -5.80 -9.47 4.48
CA ASN A 391 -4.76 -8.98 5.39
C ASN A 391 -4.95 -7.51 5.80
N THR A 392 -5.96 -6.80 5.30
CA THR A 392 -6.17 -5.40 5.71
C THR A 392 -6.73 -5.34 7.13
N ASN A 393 -5.98 -4.68 8.01
CA ASN A 393 -6.36 -4.38 9.39
C ASN A 393 -6.96 -2.96 9.49
N ILE A 394 -7.99 -2.70 8.68
CA ILE A 394 -8.71 -1.42 8.70
C ILE A 394 -9.93 -1.56 9.60
N THR A 395 -10.02 -0.67 10.57
CA THR A 395 -11.21 -0.51 11.40
C THR A 395 -12.10 0.58 10.83
N LEU A 396 -13.34 0.24 10.51
CA LEU A 396 -14.36 1.22 10.11
C LEU A 396 -14.99 1.84 11.35
N LEU A 397 -15.00 3.17 11.41
CA LEU A 397 -15.47 3.92 12.59
C LEU A 397 -16.60 4.84 12.19
N ASN A 398 -17.66 4.86 13.00
CA ASN A 398 -18.77 5.79 12.87
C ASN A 398 -18.41 7.17 13.49
N PRO A 399 -19.30 8.18 13.39
CA PRO A 399 -19.02 9.52 13.92
C PRO A 399 -18.73 9.56 15.43
N ASP A 400 -19.27 8.60 16.19
CA ASP A 400 -19.07 8.45 17.64
C ASP A 400 -17.76 7.73 18.02
N GLY A 401 -16.96 7.31 17.02
CA GLY A 401 -15.73 6.56 17.25
C GLY A 401 -15.94 5.12 17.70
N THR A 402 -17.09 4.52 17.38
CA THR A 402 -17.36 3.10 17.59
C THR A 402 -17.13 2.30 16.31
N ILE A 403 -16.73 1.03 16.47
CA ILE A 403 -16.49 0.12 15.34
C ILE A 403 -17.81 -0.23 14.67
N ILE A 404 -17.87 -0.08 13.35
CA ILE A 404 -19.03 -0.39 12.52
C ILE A 404 -19.09 -1.90 12.28
N MET A 405 -20.18 -2.54 12.71
CA MET A 405 -20.46 -3.95 12.45
C MET A 405 -21.87 -4.14 11.85
N PRO A 406 -22.09 -5.16 10.99
CA PRO A 406 -23.40 -5.38 10.37
C PRO A 406 -24.56 -5.55 11.36
N HIS A 407 -24.34 -6.26 12.47
CA HIS A 407 -25.38 -6.45 13.49
C HIS A 407 -25.78 -5.14 14.19
N ASP A 408 -24.91 -4.14 14.22
CA ASP A 408 -25.22 -2.81 14.75
C ASP A 408 -26.03 -1.99 13.73
N ILE A 409 -25.70 -2.10 12.44
CA ILE A 409 -26.38 -1.38 11.34
C ILE A 409 -27.81 -1.86 11.14
N PHE A 410 -28.00 -3.18 11.12
CA PHE A 410 -29.29 -3.83 10.92
C PHE A 410 -30.01 -4.15 12.24
N CYS A 411 -29.65 -3.46 13.33
CA CYS A 411 -30.20 -3.73 14.66
C CYS A 411 -31.75 -3.72 14.71
N ASN A 412 -32.39 -2.91 13.85
CA ASN A 412 -33.84 -2.81 13.74
C ASN A 412 -34.43 -3.54 12.52
N ASP A 413 -33.63 -4.32 11.77
CA ASP A 413 -34.02 -4.96 10.51
C ASP A 413 -33.38 -6.35 10.37
N TYR A 414 -34.02 -7.35 10.97
CA TYR A 414 -33.54 -8.74 10.93
C TYR A 414 -33.53 -9.31 9.50
N ASP A 415 -34.53 -9.00 8.68
CA ASP A 415 -34.62 -9.54 7.32
C ASP A 415 -33.52 -8.95 6.44
N GLY A 416 -33.26 -7.64 6.54
CA GLY A 416 -32.12 -6.99 5.92
C GLY A 416 -30.78 -7.56 6.39
N PHE A 417 -30.64 -7.86 7.69
CA PHE A 417 -29.46 -8.52 8.24
C PHE A 417 -29.22 -9.90 7.62
N GLN A 418 -30.26 -10.75 7.54
CA GLN A 418 -30.14 -12.09 6.96
C GLN A 418 -29.88 -12.03 5.45
N LEU A 419 -30.52 -11.11 4.73
CA LEU A 419 -30.24 -10.87 3.31
C LEU A 419 -28.79 -10.43 3.08
N PHE A 420 -28.27 -9.53 3.93
CA PHE A 420 -26.88 -9.12 3.90
C PHE A 420 -25.95 -10.32 4.12
N VAL A 421 -26.18 -11.09 5.18
CA VAL A 421 -25.38 -12.26 5.53
C VAL A 421 -25.38 -13.29 4.39
N ALA A 422 -26.52 -13.53 3.75
CA ALA A 422 -26.64 -14.49 2.65
C ALA A 422 -25.95 -14.05 1.35
N LYS A 423 -25.98 -12.74 1.02
CA LYS A 423 -25.44 -12.22 -0.25
C LYS A 423 -23.98 -11.76 -0.17
N HIS A 424 -23.52 -11.39 1.02
CA HIS A 424 -22.31 -10.60 1.19
C HIS A 424 -21.27 -11.21 2.15
N GLU A 425 -21.48 -12.45 2.60
CA GLU A 425 -20.52 -13.23 3.40
C GLU A 425 -19.10 -13.10 2.84
N TYR A 426 -18.96 -13.26 1.52
CA TYR A 426 -17.66 -13.15 0.89
C TYR A 426 -17.23 -11.69 0.69
N THR A 427 -17.99 -10.82 0.02
CA THR A 427 -17.44 -9.54 -0.47
C THR A 427 -17.15 -8.47 0.60
N HIS A 428 -17.79 -8.55 1.77
CA HIS A 428 -17.69 -7.53 2.83
C HIS A 428 -16.88 -7.98 4.05
N SER A 429 -16.47 -9.25 4.11
CA SER A 429 -15.74 -9.86 5.24
C SER A 429 -14.52 -9.05 5.67
N LYS A 430 -13.75 -8.53 4.72
CA LYS A 430 -12.54 -7.71 4.97
C LYS A 430 -12.80 -6.41 5.73
N TYR A 431 -14.03 -5.89 5.73
CA TYR A 431 -14.42 -4.67 6.46
C TYR A 431 -14.79 -4.95 7.91
N LEU A 432 -14.98 -6.22 8.26
CA LEU A 432 -15.32 -6.61 9.62
C LEU A 432 -14.07 -6.60 10.49
N SER A 433 -14.16 -5.90 11.62
CA SER A 433 -13.15 -5.98 12.66
C SER A 433 -13.08 -7.40 13.20
N LEU A 434 -11.87 -7.97 13.20
CA LEU A 434 -11.65 -9.36 13.61
C LEU A 434 -11.93 -9.52 15.11
N SER A 435 -11.48 -8.56 15.91
CA SER A 435 -11.72 -8.50 17.35
C SER A 435 -13.22 -8.42 17.68
N GLU A 436 -13.99 -7.61 16.96
CA GLU A 436 -15.45 -7.52 17.14
C GLU A 436 -16.18 -8.79 16.67
N CYS A 437 -15.73 -9.42 15.58
CA CYS A 437 -16.23 -10.73 15.17
C CYS A 437 -16.04 -11.75 16.30
N ALA A 438 -14.85 -11.83 16.89
CA ALA A 438 -14.55 -12.74 17.99
C ALA A 438 -15.41 -12.46 19.23
N GLU A 439 -15.59 -11.19 19.62
CA GLU A 439 -16.43 -10.80 20.75
C GLU A 439 -17.91 -11.16 20.54
N PHE A 440 -18.45 -10.92 19.34
CA PHE A 440 -19.81 -11.29 18.99
C PHE A 440 -20.01 -12.83 18.98
N ILE A 441 -19.06 -13.59 18.41
CA ILE A 441 -19.07 -15.06 18.43
C ILE A 441 -19.12 -15.56 19.89
N LEU A 442 -18.23 -15.05 20.75
CA LEU A 442 -18.18 -15.44 22.16
C LEU A 442 -19.49 -15.14 22.88
N TYR A 443 -20.07 -13.97 22.64
CA TYR A 443 -21.36 -13.58 23.21
C TYR A 443 -22.48 -14.54 22.79
N ILE A 444 -22.62 -14.82 21.48
CA ILE A 444 -23.70 -15.66 20.96
C ILE A 444 -23.58 -17.11 21.49
N TYR A 445 -22.38 -17.68 21.48
CA TYR A 445 -22.16 -19.05 21.98
C TYR A 445 -22.45 -19.16 23.48
N ARG A 446 -22.11 -18.13 24.28
CA ARG A 446 -22.35 -18.14 25.73
C ARG A 446 -23.81 -17.91 26.10
N ASN A 447 -24.48 -16.95 25.46
CA ASN A 447 -25.77 -16.44 25.93
C ASN A 447 -26.96 -16.98 25.14
N VAL A 448 -26.78 -17.27 23.84
CA VAL A 448 -27.86 -17.68 22.94
C VAL A 448 -27.78 -19.18 22.66
N PHE A 449 -26.70 -19.65 22.04
CA PHE A 449 -26.58 -21.07 21.65
C PHE A 449 -26.27 -21.98 22.83
N LYS A 450 -25.57 -21.48 23.86
CA LYS A 450 -25.17 -22.23 25.07
C LYS A 450 -24.44 -23.54 24.73
N THR A 451 -23.52 -23.47 23.77
CA THR A 451 -22.70 -24.60 23.28
C THR A 451 -21.22 -24.23 23.24
N ASN A 452 -20.35 -25.21 23.00
CA ASN A 452 -18.92 -24.98 22.84
C ASN A 452 -18.58 -24.57 21.40
N ILE A 453 -17.49 -23.80 21.26
CA ILE A 453 -16.96 -23.40 19.96
C ILE A 453 -16.08 -24.53 19.42
N GLU A 454 -16.50 -25.17 18.34
CA GLU A 454 -15.77 -26.24 17.66
C GLU A 454 -14.75 -25.65 16.67
N LEU A 455 -13.65 -25.11 17.18
CA LEU A 455 -12.54 -24.58 16.38
C LEU A 455 -11.22 -24.99 17.02
N LYS A 456 -10.18 -25.28 16.23
CA LYS A 456 -8.84 -25.63 16.76
C LYS A 456 -7.89 -24.46 16.56
N ILE A 457 -7.05 -24.15 17.57
CA ILE A 457 -6.15 -22.98 17.52
C ILE A 457 -5.24 -23.00 16.30
N GLN A 458 -4.71 -24.17 15.92
CA GLN A 458 -3.84 -24.31 14.75
C GLN A 458 -4.52 -23.91 13.43
N ASP A 459 -5.85 -23.94 13.37
CA ASP A 459 -6.66 -23.67 12.17
C ASP A 459 -7.23 -22.24 12.16
N ILE A 460 -7.02 -21.48 13.26
CA ILE A 460 -7.48 -20.10 13.35
C ILE A 460 -6.63 -19.19 12.44
N ASN A 461 -7.29 -18.29 11.74
CA ASN A 461 -6.70 -17.16 11.03
C ASN A 461 -7.77 -16.05 10.86
N ASN A 462 -7.43 -14.95 10.17
CA ASN A 462 -8.37 -13.87 9.89
C ASN A 462 -9.68 -14.36 9.25
N THR A 463 -9.55 -15.24 8.26
CA THR A 463 -10.65 -15.75 7.44
C THR A 463 -11.52 -16.70 8.25
N SER A 464 -10.92 -17.65 8.97
CA SER A 464 -11.69 -18.63 9.76
C SER A 464 -12.58 -17.99 10.83
N ILE A 465 -12.13 -16.89 11.47
CA ILE A 465 -12.92 -16.17 12.48
C ILE A 465 -14.09 -15.44 11.82
N ARG A 466 -13.86 -14.77 10.69
CA ARG A 466 -14.91 -14.06 9.95
C ARG A 466 -15.93 -15.03 9.35
N ASP A 467 -15.49 -16.16 8.82
CA ASP A 467 -16.36 -17.24 8.36
C ASP A 467 -17.19 -17.81 9.52
N LEU A 468 -16.58 -17.99 10.69
CA LEU A 468 -17.33 -18.41 11.88
C LEU A 468 -18.36 -17.36 12.30
N TYR A 469 -18.03 -16.07 12.21
CA TYR A 469 -18.97 -14.99 12.47
C TYR A 469 -20.20 -15.09 11.55
N TYR A 470 -20.01 -15.23 10.24
CA TYR A 470 -21.12 -15.39 9.31
C TYR A 470 -21.94 -16.66 9.56
N LYS A 471 -21.29 -17.80 9.81
CA LYS A 471 -21.97 -19.05 10.20
C LYS A 471 -22.79 -18.89 11.47
N VAL A 472 -22.32 -18.11 12.44
CA VAL A 472 -23.07 -17.77 13.65
C VAL A 472 -24.26 -16.90 13.29
N CYS A 473 -24.08 -15.85 12.49
CA CYS A 473 -25.15 -14.95 12.07
C CYS A 473 -26.28 -15.68 11.31
N GLN A 474 -25.95 -16.63 10.43
CA GLN A 474 -26.91 -17.46 9.70
C GLN A 474 -27.76 -18.36 10.62
N LYS A 475 -27.24 -18.73 11.79
CA LYS A 475 -27.93 -19.59 12.76
C LYS A 475 -28.80 -18.83 13.76
N ILE A 476 -28.67 -17.50 13.84
CA ILE A 476 -29.49 -16.67 14.72
C ILE A 476 -30.94 -16.73 14.22
N LYS A 477 -31.89 -16.96 15.14
CA LYS A 477 -33.32 -16.95 14.83
C LYS A 477 -33.88 -15.55 14.99
N SER A 478 -34.91 -15.23 14.21
CA SER A 478 -35.67 -13.97 14.33
C SER A 478 -36.17 -13.73 15.77
N SER A 479 -36.62 -14.79 16.44
CA SER A 479 -37.10 -14.74 17.84
C SER A 479 -36.04 -14.29 18.85
N ASP A 480 -34.76 -14.50 18.54
CA ASP A 480 -33.65 -14.20 19.46
C ASP A 480 -33.06 -12.80 19.20
N TRP A 481 -33.42 -12.17 18.08
CA TRP A 481 -32.77 -10.95 17.58
C TRP A 481 -32.91 -9.76 18.52
N GLU A 482 -34.13 -9.49 19.00
CA GLU A 482 -34.38 -8.38 19.92
C GLU A 482 -33.63 -8.55 21.25
N PHE A 483 -33.58 -9.78 21.77
CA PHE A 483 -32.80 -10.11 22.95
C PHE A 483 -31.29 -9.92 22.72
N ILE A 484 -30.77 -10.36 21.57
CA ILE A 484 -29.36 -10.21 21.19
C ILE A 484 -29.00 -8.73 21.14
N ILE A 485 -29.74 -7.91 20.38
CA ILE A 485 -29.43 -6.50 20.19
C ILE A 485 -29.51 -5.70 21.50
N SER A 486 -30.51 -5.99 22.35
CA SER A 486 -30.68 -5.30 23.62
C SER A 486 -29.59 -5.65 24.64
N THR A 487 -29.18 -6.91 24.73
CA THR A 487 -28.22 -7.36 25.76
C THR A 487 -26.77 -7.35 25.30
N TYR A 488 -26.48 -7.49 23.99
CA TYR A 488 -25.13 -7.39 23.46
C TYR A 488 -24.52 -6.00 23.68
N LYS A 489 -25.32 -4.92 23.56
CA LYS A 489 -24.87 -3.55 23.86
C LYS A 489 -24.32 -3.41 25.27
N SER A 490 -24.90 -4.11 26.25
CA SER A 490 -24.44 -4.09 27.64
C SER A 490 -23.25 -5.03 27.89
N TYR A 491 -23.12 -6.09 27.08
CA TYR A 491 -21.99 -7.02 27.12
C TYR A 491 -20.71 -6.40 26.53
N LYS A 492 -20.86 -5.66 25.44
CA LYS A 492 -19.76 -5.10 24.65
C LYS A 492 -18.92 -4.15 25.49
N ARG A 493 -17.62 -4.42 25.55
CA ARG A 493 -16.67 -3.47 26.14
C ARG A 493 -16.51 -2.30 25.17
N PHE A 494 -17.17 -1.18 25.43
CA PHE A 494 -17.07 0.02 24.57
C PHE A 494 -15.65 0.61 24.58
N ASN A 495 -14.79 0.12 23.69
CA ASN A 495 -13.58 0.83 23.30
C ASN A 495 -13.96 1.92 22.29
N ARG A 496 -14.32 3.10 22.79
CA ARG A 496 -14.56 4.27 21.94
C ARG A 496 -13.23 4.91 21.57
N PHE A 497 -12.99 5.04 20.27
CA PHE A 497 -11.91 5.87 19.78
C PHE A 497 -12.26 7.34 20.04
N ASN A 498 -11.34 8.09 20.64
CA ASN A 498 -11.53 9.51 20.91
C ASN A 498 -11.32 10.31 19.61
N LEU A 499 -12.38 10.48 18.81
CA LEU A 499 -12.33 11.09 17.47
C LEU A 499 -13.15 12.37 17.37
N GLY A 500 -12.85 13.17 16.35
CA GLY A 500 -13.66 14.29 15.91
C GLY A 500 -13.04 15.01 14.71
N ASP A 501 -13.58 16.19 14.38
CA ASP A 501 -13.22 16.99 13.19
C ASP A 501 -11.96 17.84 13.37
N GLU A 502 -11.59 18.17 14.60
CA GLU A 502 -10.44 19.02 14.93
C GLU A 502 -9.10 18.27 14.74
N ILE A 503 -8.85 17.79 13.52
CA ILE A 503 -7.65 17.00 13.14
C ILE A 503 -6.38 17.84 13.11
N THR A 504 -6.51 19.17 13.07
CA THR A 504 -5.39 20.13 13.19
C THR A 504 -4.99 20.38 14.65
N THR A 505 -5.82 20.00 15.62
CA THR A 505 -5.61 20.27 17.04
C THR A 505 -5.96 19.04 17.89
N LYS A 506 -7.11 19.03 18.57
CA LYS A 506 -7.47 18.05 19.62
C LYS A 506 -7.35 16.60 19.17
N TYR A 507 -7.77 16.27 17.94
CA TYR A 507 -7.82 14.90 17.44
C TYR A 507 -6.66 14.53 16.53
N SER A 508 -5.70 15.44 16.30
CA SER A 508 -4.48 15.17 15.53
C SER A 508 -3.73 13.92 16.03
N HIS A 509 -3.67 13.72 17.35
CA HIS A 509 -2.98 12.59 18.00
C HIS A 509 -3.50 11.20 17.61
N THR A 510 -4.67 11.14 16.96
CA THR A 510 -5.25 9.90 16.46
C THR A 510 -4.75 9.54 15.06
N LEU A 511 -3.97 10.41 14.42
CA LEU A 511 -3.36 10.22 13.11
C LEU A 511 -1.95 9.65 13.31
N THR A 512 -1.87 8.32 13.34
CA THR A 512 -0.64 7.57 13.57
C THR A 512 -0.02 7.10 12.25
N TYR A 513 1.30 6.92 12.22
CA TYR A 513 2.07 6.34 11.11
C TYR A 513 2.08 7.13 9.77
N GLY A 514 0.95 7.74 9.39
CA GLY A 514 0.73 8.74 8.33
C GLY A 514 1.09 8.33 6.90
N PRO A 515 0.54 9.03 5.89
CA PRO A 515 -0.39 10.17 5.94
C PRO A 515 -1.87 9.77 6.02
N THR A 516 -2.75 10.76 6.25
CA THR A 516 -4.22 10.59 6.29
C THR A 516 -4.88 11.23 5.08
N ILE A 517 -5.89 10.59 4.47
CA ILE A 517 -6.75 11.23 3.45
C ILE A 517 -8.03 11.78 4.06
N TYR A 518 -8.43 12.98 3.67
CA TYR A 518 -9.70 13.60 4.03
C TYR A 518 -10.51 13.87 2.77
N LEU A 519 -11.56 13.09 2.56
CA LEU A 519 -12.41 13.16 1.37
C LEU A 519 -13.62 14.04 1.64
N CYS A 520 -13.83 15.05 0.82
CA CYS A 520 -14.98 15.95 0.90
C CYS A 520 -15.51 16.36 -0.47
N GLU A 521 -16.73 16.90 -0.52
CA GLU A 521 -17.33 17.46 -1.73
C GLU A 521 -16.99 18.95 -1.87
N HIS A 522 -17.07 19.71 -0.78
CA HIS A 522 -16.79 21.14 -0.76
C HIS A 522 -15.42 21.44 -0.13
N LEU A 523 -14.37 21.46 -0.97
CA LEU A 523 -12.99 21.73 -0.53
C LEU A 523 -12.88 23.04 0.27
N ASP A 524 -13.46 24.14 -0.21
CA ASP A 524 -13.32 25.45 0.44
C ASP A 524 -13.93 25.50 1.85
N LYS A 525 -15.05 24.79 2.08
CA LYS A 525 -15.67 24.64 3.41
C LYS A 525 -14.65 24.06 4.40
N TRP A 526 -14.00 22.96 4.02
CA TRP A 526 -13.08 22.24 4.90
C TRP A 526 -11.72 22.94 5.04
N ILE A 527 -11.24 23.61 4.00
CA ILE A 527 -10.04 24.45 4.07
C ILE A 527 -10.23 25.55 5.12
N ASN A 528 -11.33 26.29 5.03
CA ASN A 528 -11.64 27.35 5.99
C ASN A 528 -11.80 26.79 7.40
N TYR A 529 -12.55 25.69 7.55
CA TYR A 529 -12.74 25.02 8.84
C TYR A 529 -11.40 24.63 9.50
N PHE A 530 -10.47 24.00 8.77
CA PHE A 530 -9.21 23.57 9.35
C PHE A 530 -8.26 24.72 9.68
N VAL A 531 -8.28 25.81 8.91
CA VAL A 531 -7.51 27.02 9.22
C VAL A 531 -8.08 27.71 10.46
N GLU A 532 -9.39 27.91 10.54
CA GLU A 532 -10.05 28.54 11.70
C GLU A 532 -9.82 27.74 12.99
N ASN A 533 -9.82 26.41 12.90
CA ASN A 533 -9.63 25.52 14.05
C ASN A 533 -8.16 25.10 14.28
N SER A 534 -7.21 25.63 13.50
CA SER A 534 -5.77 25.37 13.69
C SER A 534 -5.17 26.06 14.92
N GLY A 535 -5.86 27.10 15.41
CA GLY A 535 -5.34 28.00 16.44
C GLY A 535 -4.26 28.98 15.94
N ILE A 536 -3.98 29.02 14.63
CA ILE A 536 -3.06 29.99 14.02
C ILE A 536 -3.79 31.33 13.85
N HIS A 537 -3.26 32.39 14.46
CA HIS A 537 -3.75 33.74 14.22
C HIS A 537 -3.07 34.34 12.98
N GLN A 538 -3.81 35.14 12.20
CA GLN A 538 -3.32 35.70 10.93
C GLN A 538 -2.05 36.57 11.08
N SER A 539 -1.77 37.08 12.28
CA SER A 539 -0.54 37.81 12.60
C SER A 539 0.72 36.95 12.48
N VAL A 540 0.64 35.65 12.78
CA VAL A 540 1.77 34.71 12.69
C VAL A 540 2.20 34.54 11.23
N PHE A 541 1.23 34.49 10.30
CA PHE A 541 1.50 34.40 8.88
C PHE A 541 2.15 35.68 8.32
N LYS A 542 1.63 36.86 8.72
CA LYS A 542 2.23 38.15 8.34
C LYS A 542 3.66 38.30 8.85
N GLU A 543 3.96 37.74 10.02
CA GLU A 543 5.31 37.72 10.57
C GLU A 543 6.24 36.80 9.76
N LEU A 544 5.75 35.62 9.35
CA LEU A 544 6.50 34.70 8.46
C LEU A 544 6.81 35.34 7.10
N GLU A 545 5.83 36.00 6.47
CA GLU A 545 6.06 36.76 5.21
C GLU A 545 7.16 37.80 5.39
N LYS A 546 7.06 38.61 6.45
CA LYS A 546 8.06 39.64 6.77
C LYS A 546 9.45 39.06 7.01
N ASN A 547 9.54 37.89 7.67
CA ASN A 547 10.82 37.24 7.92
C ASN A 547 11.43 36.67 6.63
N ILE A 548 10.62 36.16 5.71
CA ILE A 548 11.08 35.65 4.41
C ILE A 548 11.59 36.79 3.52
N GLU A 549 10.85 37.89 3.42
CA GLU A 549 11.29 39.08 2.69
C GLU A 549 12.61 39.62 3.23
N PHE A 550 12.71 39.75 4.56
CA PHE A 550 13.94 40.15 5.23
C PHE A 550 15.11 39.21 4.89
N ASN A 551 14.90 37.90 4.96
CA ASN A 551 15.93 36.91 4.64
C ASN A 551 16.35 36.94 3.17
N ASN A 552 15.43 37.20 2.24
CA ASN A 552 15.76 37.30 0.81
C ASN A 552 16.69 38.48 0.55
N ASP A 553 16.41 39.65 1.14
CA ASP A 553 17.29 40.83 1.04
C ASP A 553 18.69 40.57 1.65
N ILE A 554 18.75 39.88 2.80
CA ILE A 554 20.03 39.47 3.40
C ILE A 554 20.78 38.46 2.51
N ASN A 555 20.10 37.48 1.93
CA ASN A 555 20.73 36.50 1.02
C ASN A 555 21.29 37.16 -0.24
N ASP A 556 20.57 38.12 -0.83
CA ASP A 556 21.07 38.89 -1.99
C ASP A 556 22.35 39.67 -1.64
N LYS A 557 22.43 40.21 -0.42
CA LYS A 557 23.64 40.88 0.10
C LYS A 557 24.78 39.88 0.32
N ILE A 558 24.50 38.70 0.87
CA ILE A 558 25.48 37.63 1.08
C ILE A 558 26.05 37.17 -0.27
N ILE A 559 25.21 36.94 -1.29
CA ILE A 559 25.66 36.53 -2.63
C ILE A 559 26.62 37.56 -3.23
N LYS A 560 26.28 38.85 -3.16
CA LYS A 560 27.16 39.94 -3.65
C LYS A 560 28.49 39.99 -2.91
N LYS A 561 28.48 39.83 -1.58
CA LYS A 561 29.69 39.82 -0.76
C LYS A 561 30.55 38.56 -0.98
N ARG A 562 29.94 37.37 -1.10
CA ARG A 562 30.64 36.13 -1.43
C ARG A 562 31.33 36.19 -2.79
N LYS A 563 30.67 36.75 -3.80
CA LYS A 563 31.30 36.99 -5.11
C LYS A 563 32.51 37.94 -5.00
N THR A 564 32.39 38.99 -4.19
CA THR A 564 33.50 39.92 -3.92
C THR A 564 34.64 39.26 -3.14
N LEU A 565 34.33 38.31 -2.25
CA LEU A 565 35.30 37.52 -1.51
C LEU A 565 36.08 36.58 -2.44
N GLU A 566 35.35 35.87 -3.32
CA GLU A 566 35.93 35.01 -4.35
C GLU A 566 36.88 35.81 -5.25
N ASP A 567 36.41 36.94 -5.81
CA ASP A 567 37.23 37.82 -6.66
C ASP A 567 38.53 38.30 -5.97
N LYS A 568 38.48 38.54 -4.65
CA LYS A 568 39.65 38.97 -3.86
C LYS A 568 40.60 37.82 -3.50
N THR A 569 40.07 36.61 -3.34
CA THR A 569 40.85 35.43 -2.91
C THR A 569 41.41 34.60 -4.07
N MET A 570 40.94 34.81 -5.31
CA MET A 570 41.48 34.18 -6.53
C MET A 570 43.00 34.32 -6.71
N LYS A 571 43.62 35.37 -6.16
CA LYS A 571 45.08 35.59 -6.26
C LYS A 571 45.89 34.73 -5.27
N ASP A 572 45.25 34.21 -4.23
CA ASP A 572 45.89 33.45 -3.15
C ASP A 572 45.61 31.93 -3.24
N GLU A 573 44.88 31.47 -4.27
CA GLU A 573 44.52 30.04 -4.51
C GLU A 573 45.73 29.10 -4.60
N GLN A 574 46.88 29.59 -5.06
CA GLN A 574 48.10 28.77 -5.22
C GLN A 574 48.91 28.62 -3.92
N ASN A 575 48.46 29.22 -2.80
CA ASN A 575 49.21 29.23 -1.54
C ASN A 575 48.45 28.52 -0.41
N GLU A 576 48.53 27.18 -0.38
CA GLU A 576 47.77 26.30 0.53
C GLU A 576 47.89 26.67 2.02
N ASN A 577 49.07 27.12 2.48
CA ASN A 577 49.29 27.49 3.88
C ASN A 577 48.51 28.75 4.27
N LYS A 578 48.35 29.70 3.34
CA LYS A 578 47.66 30.98 3.57
C LYS A 578 46.13 30.78 3.63
N MET A 579 45.62 29.86 2.82
CA MET A 579 44.23 29.40 2.82
C MET A 579 43.87 28.61 4.08
N LYS A 580 44.72 27.65 4.51
CA LYS A 580 44.47 26.82 5.71
C LYS A 580 44.53 27.61 7.03
N GLU A 581 45.40 28.60 7.14
CA GLU A 581 45.56 29.41 8.37
C GLU A 581 44.72 30.70 8.38
N GLN A 582 43.84 30.92 7.39
CA GLN A 582 43.02 32.13 7.23
C GLN A 582 43.81 33.44 7.42
N ARG A 583 45.05 33.50 6.90
CA ARG A 583 45.91 34.69 6.96
C ARG A 583 45.57 35.65 5.82
N PHE A 584 44.33 36.12 5.82
CA PHE A 584 43.85 37.13 4.89
C PHE A 584 44.22 38.55 5.36
N ASP A 585 44.25 39.49 4.41
CA ASP A 585 44.39 40.91 4.71
C ASP A 585 43.19 41.41 5.57
N PRO A 586 43.35 42.52 6.32
CA PRO A 586 42.31 43.01 7.23
C PRO A 586 40.96 43.26 6.56
N VAL A 587 40.95 43.66 5.28
CA VAL A 587 39.72 43.97 4.53
C VAL A 587 38.97 42.69 4.18
N THR A 588 39.70 41.63 3.82
CA THR A 588 39.11 40.31 3.54
C THR A 588 38.61 39.63 4.82
N LYS A 589 39.32 39.77 5.95
CA LYS A 589 38.82 39.31 7.26
C LYS A 589 37.54 40.03 7.68
N GLN A 590 37.50 41.35 7.52
CA GLN A 590 36.30 42.15 7.78
C GLN A 590 35.13 41.70 6.88
N LEU A 591 35.40 41.36 5.61
CA LEU A 591 34.37 40.86 4.71
C LEU A 591 33.81 39.49 5.16
N ILE A 592 34.67 38.61 5.69
CA ILE A 592 34.26 37.32 6.28
C ILE A 592 33.41 37.56 7.54
N GLU A 593 33.86 38.43 8.45
CA GLU A 593 33.09 38.79 9.66
C GLU A 593 31.73 39.42 9.33
N GLU A 594 31.65 40.24 8.26
CA GLU A 594 30.40 40.80 7.77
C GLU A 594 29.48 39.74 7.15
N ILE A 595 30.02 38.76 6.43
CA ILE A 595 29.25 37.62 5.92
C ILE A 595 28.70 36.79 7.08
N ASP A 596 29.56 36.43 8.05
CA ASP A 596 29.15 35.68 9.25
C ASP A 596 28.09 36.46 10.06
N GLY A 597 28.23 37.78 10.16
CA GLY A 597 27.26 38.66 10.82
C GLY A 597 25.90 38.68 10.10
N LEU A 598 25.92 38.73 8.76
CA LEU A 598 24.70 38.66 7.94
C LEU A 598 24.05 37.28 8.03
N GLU A 599 24.82 36.20 8.01
CA GLU A 599 24.31 34.84 8.17
C GLU A 599 23.67 34.63 9.54
N ARG A 600 24.26 35.17 10.62
CA ARG A 600 23.66 35.14 11.96
C ARG A 600 22.40 36.00 12.09
N SER A 601 22.20 36.98 11.20
CA SER A 601 21.03 37.85 11.21
C SER A 601 19.82 37.24 10.51
N LEU A 602 20.00 36.14 9.76
CA LEU A 602 18.90 35.42 9.13
C LEU A 602 17.91 34.96 10.20
N LYS A 603 16.63 35.21 9.93
CA LYS A 603 15.54 34.82 10.80
C LYS A 603 15.09 33.40 10.50
N ASP A 604 14.60 32.70 11.52
CA ASP A 604 13.90 31.44 11.31
C ASP A 604 12.61 31.69 10.51
N ILE A 605 12.40 30.88 9.47
CA ILE A 605 11.23 30.94 8.58
C ILE A 605 10.29 29.75 8.78
N GLN A 606 10.54 28.88 9.76
CA GLN A 606 9.66 27.76 10.06
C GLN A 606 8.41 28.20 10.83
N LEU A 607 7.29 27.52 10.58
CA LEU A 607 6.09 27.67 11.38
C LEU A 607 6.38 27.16 12.81
N ASN A 608 5.96 27.91 13.83
CA ASN A 608 6.17 27.48 15.22
C ASN A 608 5.59 26.07 15.43
N PRO A 609 6.38 25.11 15.98
CA PRO A 609 5.93 23.74 16.17
C PRO A 609 4.60 23.60 16.94
N LEU A 610 4.23 24.55 17.80
CA LEU A 610 2.93 24.58 18.49
C LEU A 610 1.71 24.55 17.56
N TYR A 611 1.89 24.88 16.28
CA TYR A 611 0.85 24.88 15.25
C TYR A 611 1.01 23.73 14.24
N ILE A 612 2.11 22.97 14.30
CA ILE A 612 2.34 21.82 13.43
C ILE A 612 1.69 20.60 14.11
N PRO A 613 0.64 20.02 13.53
CA PRO A 613 -0.07 18.89 14.13
C PRO A 613 0.88 17.75 14.48
N ASN A 614 0.72 17.18 15.67
CA ASN A 614 1.54 16.08 16.21
C ASN A 614 3.04 16.36 16.32
N SER A 615 3.51 17.61 16.19
CA SER A 615 4.83 17.94 16.71
C SER A 615 4.82 17.75 18.23
N ARG A 616 5.99 17.58 18.86
CA ARG A 616 6.04 17.37 20.32
C ARG A 616 5.36 18.51 21.10
N PRO A 617 5.65 19.80 20.86
CA PRO A 617 4.96 20.90 21.54
C PRO A 617 3.46 20.96 21.25
N HIS A 618 3.04 20.65 20.02
CA HIS A 618 1.63 20.61 19.64
C HIS A 618 0.89 19.48 20.38
N TYR A 619 1.45 18.28 20.39
CA TYR A 619 0.91 17.13 21.08
C TYR A 619 0.74 17.40 22.57
N ASP A 620 1.77 17.96 23.23
CA ASP A 620 1.71 18.27 24.66
C ASP A 620 0.62 19.31 25.00
N LYS A 621 0.31 20.22 24.06
CA LYS A 621 -0.73 21.24 24.20
C LYS A 621 -2.14 20.70 23.95
N TRP A 622 -2.32 19.92 22.88
CA TRP A 622 -3.65 19.60 22.35
C TRP A 622 -4.09 18.16 22.59
N ALA A 623 -3.16 17.22 22.74
CA ALA A 623 -3.49 15.81 22.92
C ALA A 623 -3.96 15.57 24.36
N ASN A 624 -5.28 15.45 24.54
CA ASN A 624 -5.86 15.08 25.83
C ASN A 624 -5.82 13.54 26.01
N THR A 625 -4.62 12.98 26.17
CA THR A 625 -4.39 11.53 26.27
C THR A 625 -3.38 11.17 27.35
N LYS A 626 -3.52 9.97 27.90
CA LYS A 626 -2.57 9.40 28.88
C LYS A 626 -1.31 8.83 28.22
N VAL A 627 -1.31 8.68 26.89
CA VAL A 627 -0.19 8.13 26.13
C VAL A 627 0.89 9.20 25.98
N LYS A 628 2.12 8.88 26.36
CA LYS A 628 3.27 9.77 26.15
C LYS A 628 3.63 9.86 24.66
N PHE A 629 4.16 11.00 24.24
CA PHE A 629 4.58 11.24 22.85
C PHE A 629 5.49 10.12 22.30
N GLU A 630 6.44 9.65 23.09
CA GLU A 630 7.40 8.61 22.67
C GLU A 630 6.75 7.25 22.37
N ASN A 631 5.52 7.02 22.86
CA ASN A 631 4.79 5.77 22.72
C ASN A 631 3.50 5.93 21.88
N SER A 632 3.24 7.11 21.32
CA SER A 632 1.96 7.42 20.68
C SER A 632 1.89 7.06 19.19
N ASN A 633 3.03 6.80 18.56
CA ASN A 633 3.15 6.55 17.11
C ASN A 633 2.53 7.64 16.22
N VAL A 634 2.33 8.84 16.78
CA VAL A 634 1.75 9.96 16.03
C VAL A 634 2.62 10.34 14.85
N PHE A 635 1.97 10.71 13.76
CA PHE A 635 2.64 11.17 12.57
C PHE A 635 2.54 12.69 12.47
N THR A 636 3.66 13.35 12.19
CA THR A 636 3.74 14.80 12.01
C THR A 636 4.28 15.11 10.61
N GLY A 637 3.83 16.21 10.03
CA GLY A 637 4.38 16.69 8.76
C GLY A 637 5.78 17.27 8.95
N ASP A 638 6.57 17.27 7.87
CA ASP A 638 7.94 17.80 7.87
C ASP A 638 8.14 18.70 6.65
N VAL A 639 7.96 20.01 6.85
CA VAL A 639 8.11 21.02 5.80
C VAL A 639 9.36 21.85 6.10
N ASP A 640 10.46 21.46 5.47
CA ASP A 640 11.75 22.13 5.64
C ASP A 640 11.78 23.56 5.07
N GLU A 641 12.80 24.33 5.43
CA GLU A 641 12.98 25.72 5.00
C GLU A 641 12.95 25.91 3.48
N SER A 642 13.43 24.92 2.71
CA SER A 642 13.45 25.00 1.25
C SER A 642 12.03 24.98 0.69
N PHE A 643 11.16 24.13 1.24
CA PHE A 643 9.75 24.09 0.90
C PHE A 643 9.02 25.31 1.40
N VAL A 644 9.30 25.80 2.62
CA VAL A 644 8.66 27.02 3.14
C VAL A 644 8.88 28.21 2.18
N ARG A 645 10.10 28.41 1.70
CA ARG A 645 10.39 29.48 0.71
C ARG A 645 9.59 29.30 -0.58
N LYS A 646 9.56 28.08 -1.14
CA LYS A 646 8.78 27.77 -2.35
C LYS A 646 7.29 28.08 -2.14
N ILE A 647 6.72 27.65 -1.01
CA ILE A 647 5.29 27.80 -0.67
C ILE A 647 4.91 29.27 -0.53
N MET A 648 5.75 30.04 0.14
CA MET A 648 5.44 31.44 0.45
C MET A 648 5.48 32.34 -0.79
N ASN A 649 6.30 31.97 -1.77
CA ASN A 649 6.37 32.63 -3.08
C ASN A 649 5.18 32.32 -4.01
N LEU A 650 4.31 31.36 -3.67
CA LEU A 650 3.15 31.04 -4.50
C LEU A 650 2.17 32.21 -4.53
N SER A 651 1.58 32.49 -5.69
CA SER A 651 0.56 33.54 -5.84
C SER A 651 -0.85 32.96 -5.68
N ILE A 652 -1.13 32.36 -4.52
CA ILE A 652 -2.38 31.64 -4.21
C ILE A 652 -3.00 32.14 -2.90
N ASP A 653 -4.22 31.70 -2.62
CA ASP A 653 -4.94 32.00 -1.38
C ASP A 653 -4.14 31.59 -0.13
N THR A 654 -4.17 32.46 0.89
CA THR A 654 -3.38 32.30 2.13
C THR A 654 -3.72 31.02 2.87
N ASN A 655 -4.96 30.54 2.84
CA ASN A 655 -5.37 29.34 3.57
C ASN A 655 -4.69 28.09 3.01
N TYR A 656 -4.48 28.01 1.70
CA TYR A 656 -3.73 26.92 1.07
C TYR A 656 -2.27 26.90 1.52
N LYS A 657 -1.64 28.09 1.66
CA LYS A 657 -0.28 28.21 2.18
C LYS A 657 -0.20 27.80 3.65
N ILE A 658 -1.11 28.29 4.48
CA ILE A 658 -1.16 27.96 5.92
C ILE A 658 -1.26 26.46 6.12
N LEU A 659 -2.21 25.80 5.45
CA LEU A 659 -2.39 24.36 5.55
C LEU A 659 -1.13 23.61 5.09
N LEU A 660 -0.54 24.01 3.96
CA LEU A 660 0.64 23.32 3.45
C LEU A 660 1.85 23.45 4.38
N LEU A 661 2.03 24.60 5.04
CA LEU A 661 3.05 24.79 6.07
C LEU A 661 2.82 23.93 7.32
N MET A 662 1.56 23.62 7.65
CA MET A 662 1.22 22.65 8.70
C MET A 662 1.44 21.19 8.28
N GLY A 663 1.88 20.94 7.04
CA GLY A 663 1.96 19.61 6.46
C GLY A 663 0.62 19.07 5.96
N ILE A 664 -0.35 19.93 5.65
CA ILE A 664 -1.67 19.56 5.12
C ILE A 664 -1.77 19.99 3.66
N GLY A 665 -1.77 19.01 2.76
CA GLY A 665 -1.93 19.26 1.32
C GLY A 665 -3.40 19.29 0.91
N VAL A 666 -3.75 20.16 -0.03
CA VAL A 666 -5.06 20.15 -0.69
C VAL A 666 -4.86 19.72 -2.14
N PHE A 667 -5.62 18.76 -2.64
CA PHE A 667 -5.59 18.41 -4.06
C PHE A 667 -6.83 18.93 -4.76
N ASN A 668 -6.63 19.93 -5.63
CA ASN A 668 -7.68 20.49 -6.48
C ASN A 668 -7.17 20.53 -7.93
N SER A 669 -7.57 19.54 -8.73
CA SER A 669 -7.16 19.40 -10.13
C SER A 669 -7.98 20.25 -11.11
N THR A 670 -9.00 20.97 -10.64
CA THR A 670 -9.87 21.77 -11.51
C THR A 670 -9.49 23.25 -11.56
N ASN A 671 -8.44 23.65 -10.82
CA ASN A 671 -8.01 25.03 -10.74
C ASN A 671 -6.56 25.18 -11.22
N ASP A 672 -6.41 25.56 -12.49
CA ASP A 672 -5.11 25.74 -13.17
C ASP A 672 -4.19 26.76 -12.46
N LYS A 673 -4.73 27.66 -11.61
CA LYS A 673 -3.92 28.58 -10.80
C LYS A 673 -3.12 27.88 -9.70
N LEU A 674 -3.38 26.58 -9.46
CA LEU A 674 -2.72 25.79 -8.43
C LEU A 674 -1.65 24.85 -8.99
N ASP A 675 -1.23 24.95 -10.25
CA ASP A 675 -0.25 24.01 -10.83
C ASP A 675 1.07 23.96 -10.03
N ASP A 676 1.70 25.11 -9.78
CA ASP A 676 2.94 25.19 -8.98
C ASP A 676 2.74 24.68 -7.54
N TYR A 677 1.57 24.97 -6.96
CA TYR A 677 1.19 24.48 -5.63
C TYR A 677 1.03 22.95 -5.62
N ASN A 678 0.33 22.42 -6.61
CA ASN A 678 0.06 20.99 -6.76
C ASN A 678 1.36 20.23 -6.97
N ASP A 679 2.34 20.79 -7.68
CA ASP A 679 3.65 20.17 -7.86
C ASP A 679 4.46 20.12 -6.55
N ILE A 680 4.47 21.20 -5.77
CA ILE A 680 5.09 21.20 -4.42
C ILE A 680 4.38 20.21 -3.50
N MET A 681 3.05 20.22 -3.49
CA MET A 681 2.24 19.34 -2.66
C MET A 681 2.48 17.87 -3.03
N LYS A 682 2.53 17.52 -4.32
CA LYS A 682 2.88 16.17 -4.79
C LYS A 682 4.30 15.79 -4.36
N GLU A 683 5.26 16.70 -4.48
CA GLU A 683 6.65 16.46 -4.03
C GLU A 683 6.69 16.12 -2.53
N LEU A 684 5.95 16.88 -1.70
CA LEU A 684 5.83 16.62 -0.26
C LEU A 684 5.09 15.30 0.03
N ALA A 685 4.02 15.00 -0.72
CA ALA A 685 3.27 13.74 -0.58
C ALA A 685 4.16 12.53 -0.89
N ASP A 686 4.91 12.57 -2.01
CA ASP A 686 5.83 11.51 -2.43
C ASP A 686 6.96 11.30 -1.41
N GLN A 687 7.44 12.39 -0.79
CA GLN A 687 8.42 12.34 0.30
C GLN A 687 7.80 11.92 1.66
N LYS A 688 6.49 11.66 1.72
CA LYS A 688 5.73 11.41 2.96
C LYS A 688 5.96 12.49 4.01
N LYS A 689 5.94 13.75 3.59
CA LYS A 689 6.09 14.94 4.45
C LYS A 689 4.77 15.59 4.86
N LEU A 690 3.65 15.11 4.33
CA LEU A 690 2.31 15.60 4.66
C LEU A 690 1.64 14.71 5.70
N ILE A 691 1.02 15.28 6.73
CA ILE A 691 0.20 14.55 7.71
C ILE A 691 -1.19 14.24 7.16
N VAL A 692 -1.80 15.19 6.45
CA VAL A 692 -3.15 15.07 5.90
C VAL A 692 -3.14 15.53 4.45
N MET A 693 -3.95 14.87 3.63
CA MET A 693 -4.25 15.30 2.28
C MET A 693 -5.75 15.40 2.07
N ILE A 694 -6.23 16.61 1.76
CA ILE A 694 -7.64 16.92 1.52
C ILE A 694 -7.90 16.81 0.02
N ALA A 695 -8.91 16.06 -0.39
CA ALA A 695 -9.20 15.87 -1.80
C ALA A 695 -10.69 15.61 -2.06
N GLY A 696 -11.13 15.92 -3.28
CA GLY A 696 -12.43 15.47 -3.79
C GLY A 696 -12.49 13.94 -3.92
N SER A 697 -13.71 13.38 -3.90
CA SER A 697 -13.95 11.93 -4.02
C SER A 697 -13.36 11.31 -5.30
N GLU A 698 -13.28 12.07 -6.40
CA GLU A 698 -12.70 11.62 -7.67
C GLU A 698 -11.20 11.31 -7.59
N TYR A 699 -10.46 11.90 -6.63
CA TYR A 699 -9.02 11.71 -6.49
C TYR A 699 -8.63 10.24 -6.27
N ILE A 700 -9.50 9.47 -5.62
CA ILE A 700 -9.31 8.06 -5.25
C ILE A 700 -9.18 7.17 -6.49
N ASN A 701 -9.82 7.57 -7.59
CA ASN A 701 -9.83 6.83 -8.86
C ASN A 701 -8.55 7.05 -9.66
N GLY A 702 -7.85 8.16 -9.39
CA GLY A 702 -6.66 8.56 -10.12
C GLY A 702 -5.34 8.21 -9.44
N THR A 703 -5.32 7.78 -8.17
CA THR A 703 -4.06 7.65 -7.42
C THR A 703 -3.74 6.27 -6.87
N ASN A 704 -2.46 5.88 -6.88
CA ASN A 704 -1.95 4.70 -6.18
C ASN A 704 -1.31 5.04 -4.82
N PHE A 705 -1.42 6.29 -4.39
CA PHE A 705 -0.95 6.71 -3.08
C PHE A 705 -1.74 6.00 -1.98
N GLN A 706 -1.04 5.59 -0.92
CA GLN A 706 -1.60 4.82 0.19
C GLN A 706 -1.54 5.66 1.46
N PHE A 707 -2.62 5.59 2.22
CA PHE A 707 -2.80 6.32 3.47
C PHE A 707 -2.91 5.33 4.63
N ASP A 708 -2.59 5.79 5.83
CA ASP A 708 -2.73 4.99 7.04
C ASP A 708 -4.10 5.23 7.70
N HIS A 709 -4.69 6.41 7.49
CA HIS A 709 -6.05 6.72 7.91
C HIS A 709 -6.84 7.42 6.80
N GLY A 710 -8.16 7.33 6.87
CA GLY A 710 -9.07 8.01 5.95
C GLY A 710 -10.29 8.59 6.66
N TYR A 711 -10.76 9.72 6.16
CA TYR A 711 -12.02 10.35 6.55
C TYR A 711 -12.93 10.50 5.33
N LEU A 712 -14.21 10.21 5.53
CA LEU A 712 -15.28 10.58 4.60
C LEU A 712 -16.15 11.63 5.27
N ALA A 713 -16.07 12.86 4.77
CA ALA A 713 -16.76 14.02 5.31
C ALA A 713 -18.29 13.91 5.23
N ASP A 714 -18.97 14.74 6.02
CA ASP A 714 -20.43 14.78 6.13
C ASP A 714 -21.13 15.51 4.98
N ASP A 715 -20.36 16.19 4.13
CA ASP A 715 -20.86 16.93 2.97
C ASP A 715 -20.92 16.09 1.70
N ILE A 716 -20.52 14.81 1.77
CA ILE A 716 -20.62 13.86 0.66
C ILE A 716 -21.94 13.10 0.80
N ILE A 717 -22.98 13.54 0.09
CA ILE A 717 -24.35 13.01 0.26
C ILE A 717 -24.63 11.85 -0.71
N ASN A 718 -24.12 11.92 -1.94
CA ASN A 718 -24.46 10.99 -3.04
C ASN A 718 -23.27 10.13 -3.49
N ILE A 719 -22.49 9.61 -2.55
CA ILE A 719 -21.39 8.70 -2.88
C ILE A 719 -21.89 7.27 -3.10
N ASN A 720 -21.51 6.68 -4.23
CA ASN A 720 -21.82 5.29 -4.54
C ASN A 720 -20.95 4.32 -3.71
N GLN A 721 -21.41 3.07 -3.62
CA GLN A 721 -20.73 2.02 -2.85
C GLN A 721 -19.30 1.79 -3.39
N GLU A 722 -19.11 1.83 -4.71
CA GLU A 722 -17.83 1.60 -5.38
C GLU A 722 -16.77 2.62 -4.95
N THR A 723 -17.13 3.91 -4.90
CA THR A 723 -16.21 4.98 -4.48
C THR A 723 -15.84 4.82 -3.00
N ILE A 724 -16.79 4.44 -2.12
CA ILE A 724 -16.49 4.13 -0.71
C ILE A 724 -15.52 2.94 -0.63
N ILE A 725 -15.77 1.87 -1.38
CA ILE A 725 -14.92 0.67 -1.41
C ILE A 725 -13.51 1.01 -1.89
N GLN A 726 -13.39 1.84 -2.92
CA GLN A 726 -12.11 2.32 -3.43
C GLN A 726 -11.42 3.20 -2.38
N ALA A 727 -12.15 4.10 -1.72
CA ALA A 727 -11.65 4.99 -0.67
C ALA A 727 -11.01 4.19 0.47
N ILE A 728 -11.77 3.24 1.03
CA ILE A 728 -11.29 2.34 2.08
C ILE A 728 -10.07 1.55 1.57
N GLY A 729 -10.12 1.11 0.31
CA GLY A 729 -9.00 0.42 -0.32
C GLY A 729 -7.71 1.23 -0.47
N ARG A 730 -7.74 2.56 -0.36
CA ARG A 730 -6.52 3.39 -0.31
C ARG A 730 -5.92 3.49 1.08
N VAL A 731 -6.61 2.99 2.12
CA VAL A 731 -6.16 3.02 3.51
C VAL A 731 -5.57 1.66 3.93
N GLY A 732 -4.55 1.66 4.80
CA GLY A 732 -4.20 0.54 5.67
C GLY A 732 -3.64 -0.75 5.06
N ARG A 733 -2.65 -0.64 4.14
CA ARG A 733 -2.12 -1.80 3.39
C ARG A 733 -0.61 -2.07 3.45
N LYS A 734 0.25 -1.14 3.89
CA LYS A 734 1.70 -1.37 3.83
C LYS A 734 2.23 -2.25 4.95
N GLU A 735 1.62 -2.21 6.13
CA GLU A 735 2.20 -2.78 7.34
C GLU A 735 1.16 -3.53 8.18
N LYS A 736 1.30 -4.86 8.26
CA LYS A 736 0.30 -5.74 8.86
C LYS A 736 0.15 -5.60 10.38
N ASN A 737 1.16 -5.06 11.06
CA ASN A 737 1.19 -4.91 12.52
C ASN A 737 0.78 -3.51 12.99
N LYS A 738 0.22 -2.68 12.09
CA LYS A 738 -0.28 -1.34 12.41
C LYS A 738 -1.80 -1.33 12.42
N ALA A 739 -2.36 -0.38 13.17
CA ALA A 739 -3.80 -0.16 13.26
C ALA A 739 -4.19 1.00 12.35
N PHE A 740 -5.10 0.73 11.41
CA PHE A 740 -5.56 1.71 10.43
C PHE A 740 -7.05 1.96 10.60
N THR A 741 -7.51 3.15 10.24
CA THR A 741 -8.92 3.51 10.45
C THR A 741 -9.49 4.25 9.24
N PHE A 742 -10.70 3.88 8.85
CA PHE A 742 -11.52 4.68 7.94
C PHE A 742 -12.74 5.22 8.70
N ARG A 743 -12.89 6.53 8.74
CA ARG A 743 -13.78 7.25 9.67
C ARG A 743 -14.90 7.93 8.88
N PHE A 744 -16.14 7.53 9.13
CA PHE A 744 -17.32 8.16 8.55
C PHE A 744 -17.77 9.33 9.42
N ARG A 745 -18.09 10.47 8.79
CA ARG A 745 -18.68 11.63 9.47
C ARG A 745 -20.21 11.67 9.40
N ASP A 746 -20.81 10.91 8.49
CA ASP A 746 -22.25 10.71 8.44
C ASP A 746 -22.61 9.21 8.53
N THR A 747 -23.59 8.90 9.39
CA THR A 747 -24.12 7.54 9.57
C THR A 747 -25.04 7.12 8.42
N SER A 748 -25.65 8.08 7.71
CA SER A 748 -26.55 7.78 6.57
C SER A 748 -25.82 7.05 5.44
N VAL A 749 -24.57 7.44 5.17
CA VAL A 749 -23.69 6.88 4.15
C VAL A 749 -23.17 5.48 4.53
N ILE A 750 -23.09 5.15 5.82
CA ILE A 750 -22.60 3.83 6.26
C ILE A 750 -23.49 2.72 5.70
N LYS A 751 -24.81 2.93 5.61
CA LYS A 751 -25.73 1.91 5.08
C LYS A 751 -25.47 1.58 3.60
N SER A 752 -25.06 2.55 2.78
CA SER A 752 -24.77 2.30 1.36
C SER A 752 -23.53 1.43 1.16
N LEU A 753 -22.63 1.34 2.15
CA LEU A 753 -21.54 0.37 2.13
C LEU A 753 -22.03 -1.08 2.21
N PHE A 754 -23.14 -1.36 2.90
CA PHE A 754 -23.62 -2.73 3.16
C PHE A 754 -24.87 -3.11 2.34
N VAL A 755 -25.53 -2.13 1.72
CA VAL A 755 -26.71 -2.33 0.87
C VAL A 755 -26.36 -1.89 -0.55
N LYS A 756 -26.19 -2.86 -1.46
CA LYS A 756 -25.87 -2.59 -2.88
C LYS A 756 -27.02 -1.82 -3.53
N SER A 757 -26.76 -0.62 -4.05
CA SER A 757 -27.73 0.18 -4.81
C SER A 757 -27.20 0.52 -6.22
N ASN A 758 -28.12 0.52 -7.19
CA ASN A 758 -28.04 0.86 -8.63
C ASN A 758 -26.86 0.34 -9.49
N HIS A 759 -27.22 -0.40 -10.55
CA HIS A 759 -26.34 -1.06 -11.53
C HIS A 759 -25.84 -0.16 -12.67
N ILE A 760 -25.63 1.14 -12.45
CA ILE A 760 -25.27 2.05 -13.54
C ILE A 760 -23.93 1.69 -14.20
N GLU A 761 -22.95 1.27 -13.39
CA GLU A 761 -21.62 0.86 -13.87
C GLU A 761 -21.72 -0.37 -14.78
N ALA A 762 -22.43 -1.41 -14.35
CA ALA A 762 -22.67 -2.60 -15.16
C ALA A 762 -23.45 -2.29 -16.45
N THR A 763 -24.44 -1.39 -16.36
CA THR A 763 -25.22 -0.95 -17.52
C THR A 763 -24.33 -0.26 -18.55
N ASN A 764 -23.48 0.65 -18.11
CA ASN A 764 -22.56 1.38 -18.98
C ASN A 764 -21.49 0.47 -19.58
N LEU A 765 -20.91 -0.46 -18.82
CA LEU A 765 -19.96 -1.44 -19.36
C LEU A 765 -20.61 -2.30 -20.47
N ASN A 766 -21.80 -2.84 -20.24
CA ASN A 766 -22.55 -3.60 -21.26
C ASN A 766 -22.91 -2.80 -22.50
N LYS A 767 -23.15 -1.49 -22.35
CA LYS A 767 -23.52 -0.59 -23.44
C LYS A 767 -22.29 -0.18 -24.26
N LEU A 768 -21.23 0.26 -23.59
CA LEU A 768 -20.10 0.97 -24.20
C LEU A 768 -18.95 0.06 -24.63
N PHE A 769 -18.83 -1.14 -24.05
CA PHE A 769 -17.75 -2.07 -24.39
C PHE A 769 -18.18 -3.05 -25.48
N PHE A 770 -17.25 -3.28 -26.42
CA PHE A 770 -17.34 -4.16 -27.60
C PHE A 770 -18.35 -3.78 -28.68
#